data_AF-A0A1A7Y068-F1
#
_entry.id   AF-A0A1A7Y068-F1
#
_cell.length_a   1.000
_cell.length_b   1.000
_cell.length_c   1.000
_cell.angle_alpha   90.00
_cell.angle_beta   90.00
_cell.angle_gamma   90.00
#
_symmetry.space_group_name_H-M   'P 1'
#
loop_
_entity.id
_entity.type
_entity.pdbx_description
1 polymer ?
#
loop_
_entity_poly.entity_id
_entity_poly.type
_entity_poly.pdbx_seq_one_letter_code
_entity_poly.pdbx_strand_id
1 'polypeptide(L)'
;GTVRIWDYTQDACINVLSGHTAPVRGLMWNTEVPYLLISGSWDYTIRVWDTRDGTCLDTVYDHGADVYGLTCHQNRPFTMASCSRDSTVRLWSLTPLISPLLLNILTQQPWEKIIGNTDTAMVPASPPLLCGKVSRDIKQELDKLSGDVRAKKLRWFSECFSPPGGSCNLWDLVFVINGQDDSLLPASYSKGVMHMKHLVKFKTSEAQELTIVKMSKFGGGIGAPSKEERLKEAADIHLRLGQIQRYCELMVELGQWEKALSVAPGVSMKYWKKLMQRRADQLMAEDNDDAIPFCIATGDIKKLVTFFSSRGQLLEALLIAQGACEGNIRSPPTSSVNHTHNDVDNREQYQSLLRNVCKELAEWFFQDGCSVLAASCHLAVDDLQLGMASLIRGNELELAACVGLVLGEAANQSTAYCLELLARKYMTTPTWELSADLLGMIPDNHILLAKLCAFYPGSAAEIDQLHDRCGLPLMEECKALADEAMNDGDLFSAVKFLLLSAEPERALQIGIDYVKEQLSGPDWTVDSVHPVLDLMSYIRTDRLIMTRQTEARSELLILCGYIGGLLAIRRNYSSIVPALYEYTSQLLKRREVCVPLKIEQLTVELDAWRACTQTKSIPPSEGQREEFSCLETRIQPTEPAVLVLCGADYVTGSNLPSHSDLQLSCFTGHRIQGPVYFLEDNKSSISLNDALMWAKVNPFSPLGTGLRINPF
;
A
#
# COMPACT_ATOMS: atom_id res chain seq x y z
N GLY A 1 27.11 -11.34 25.85
CA GLY A 1 27.73 -12.33 24.95
C GLY A 1 28.47 -11.60 23.85
N THR A 2 29.50 -12.21 23.24
CA THR A 2 30.21 -11.60 22.10
C THR A 2 30.11 -12.49 20.87
N VAL A 3 30.13 -11.89 19.68
CA VAL A 3 30.32 -12.62 18.42
C VAL A 3 31.77 -12.45 17.99
N ARG A 4 32.40 -13.52 17.50
CA ARG A 4 33.81 -13.49 17.08
C ARG A 4 33.93 -13.92 15.63
N ILE A 5 34.62 -13.12 14.83
CA ILE A 5 34.90 -13.39 13.43
C ILE A 5 36.31 -13.93 13.33
N TRP A 6 36.45 -15.06 12.64
CA TRP A 6 37.70 -15.78 12.49
C TRP A 6 38.09 -15.84 11.01
N ASP A 7 39.33 -15.48 10.72
CA ASP A 7 39.96 -15.83 9.47
C ASP A 7 40.66 -17.19 9.67
N TYR A 8 40.09 -18.22 9.06
CA TYR A 8 40.61 -19.59 9.16
C TYR A 8 41.97 -19.74 8.46
N THR A 9 42.31 -18.86 7.51
CA THR A 9 43.60 -18.91 6.80
C THR A 9 44.73 -18.37 7.67
N GLN A 10 44.40 -17.46 8.59
CA GLN A 10 45.34 -16.86 9.55
C GLN A 10 45.26 -17.50 10.94
N ASP A 11 44.32 -18.42 11.15
CA ASP A 11 43.96 -19.00 12.46
C ASP A 11 43.78 -17.93 13.55
N ALA A 12 43.21 -16.78 13.16
CA ALA A 12 43.17 -15.59 13.98
C ALA A 12 41.74 -15.04 14.08
N CYS A 13 41.40 -14.56 15.28
CA CYS A 13 40.17 -13.79 15.48
C CYS A 13 40.42 -12.37 14.98
N ILE A 14 39.80 -12.01 13.87
CA ILE A 14 40.01 -10.73 13.18
C ILE A 14 39.06 -9.63 13.67
N ASN A 15 37.92 -10.00 14.28
CA ASN A 15 36.99 -9.02 14.86
C ASN A 15 36.18 -9.62 16.02
N VAL A 16 35.83 -8.79 17.01
CA VAL A 16 35.01 -9.15 18.16
C VAL A 16 33.86 -8.15 18.30
N LEU A 17 32.66 -8.59 17.97
CA LEU A 17 31.44 -7.78 18.05
C LEU A 17 30.87 -7.85 19.47
N SER A 18 30.85 -6.71 20.14
CA SER A 18 30.45 -6.57 21.55
C SER A 18 29.22 -5.69 21.66
N GLY A 19 28.22 -6.11 22.46
CA GLY A 19 27.02 -5.31 22.69
C GLY A 19 25.84 -6.09 23.29
N HIS A 20 25.74 -7.39 22.98
CA HIS A 20 24.75 -8.26 23.62
C HIS A 20 25.02 -8.42 25.12
N THR A 21 23.99 -8.25 25.95
CA THR A 21 24.09 -8.34 27.42
C THR A 21 23.92 -9.77 27.94
N ALA A 22 23.47 -10.69 27.09
CA ALA A 22 23.32 -12.12 27.41
C ALA A 22 23.99 -13.03 26.34
N PRO A 23 23.98 -14.36 26.48
CA PRO A 23 24.52 -15.28 25.48
C PRO A 23 23.87 -15.13 24.09
N VAL A 24 24.71 -15.14 23.05
CA VAL A 24 24.27 -15.14 21.65
C VAL A 24 23.95 -16.57 21.22
N ARG A 25 22.82 -16.77 20.55
CA ARG A 25 22.33 -18.10 20.13
C ARG A 25 22.01 -18.20 18.65
N GLY A 26 21.52 -17.11 18.04
CA GLY A 26 21.30 -17.02 16.61
C GLY A 26 22.46 -16.27 15.95
N LEU A 27 22.97 -16.79 14.84
CA LEU A 27 23.93 -16.11 13.96
C LEU A 27 23.54 -16.38 12.51
N MET A 28 23.56 -15.35 11.68
CA MET A 28 23.19 -15.44 10.29
C MET A 28 23.95 -14.40 9.47
N TRP A 29 24.62 -14.83 8.41
CA TRP A 29 25.17 -13.93 7.39
C TRP A 29 24.09 -13.58 6.37
N ASN A 30 24.08 -12.33 5.91
CA ASN A 30 23.35 -12.00 4.70
C ASN A 30 24.02 -12.65 3.48
N THR A 31 23.21 -13.11 2.52
CA THR A 31 23.72 -13.83 1.34
C THR A 31 24.12 -12.93 0.18
N GLU A 32 23.79 -11.64 0.23
CA GLU A 32 24.11 -10.64 -0.80
C GLU A 32 25.11 -9.58 -0.35
N VAL A 33 25.00 -9.07 0.87
CA VAL A 33 25.90 -8.04 1.45
C VAL A 33 26.92 -8.73 2.36
N PRO A 34 28.19 -8.87 1.94
CA PRO A 34 29.15 -9.75 2.63
C PRO A 34 29.47 -9.34 4.07
N TYR A 35 29.43 -8.04 4.37
CA TYR A 35 29.78 -7.55 5.70
C TYR A 35 28.62 -7.61 6.70
N LEU A 36 27.39 -7.88 6.24
CA LEU A 36 26.19 -7.79 7.08
C LEU A 36 25.98 -9.10 7.86
N LEU A 37 26.11 -9.01 9.18
CA LEU A 37 25.88 -10.13 10.09
C LEU A 37 24.72 -9.81 11.04
N ILE A 38 23.84 -10.78 11.26
CA ILE A 38 22.72 -10.67 12.18
C ILE A 38 22.91 -11.66 13.32
N SER A 39 22.66 -11.21 14.55
CA SER A 39 22.72 -12.05 15.75
C SER A 39 21.47 -11.96 16.61
N GLY A 40 21.09 -13.08 17.20
CA GLY A 40 19.96 -13.20 18.13
C GLY A 40 20.44 -13.69 19.50
N SER A 41 19.91 -13.12 20.58
CA SER A 41 20.45 -13.30 21.93
C SER A 41 19.37 -13.57 22.97
N TRP A 42 19.82 -14.09 24.11
CA TRP A 42 19.03 -14.23 25.33
C TRP A 42 18.69 -12.90 26.01
N ASP A 43 19.20 -11.78 25.50
CA ASP A 43 18.80 -10.43 25.94
C ASP A 43 17.58 -9.90 25.20
N TYR A 44 16.92 -10.79 24.45
CA TYR A 44 15.68 -10.56 23.70
C TYR A 44 15.87 -9.68 22.46
N THR A 45 17.10 -9.25 22.19
CA THR A 45 17.40 -8.40 21.05
C THR A 45 17.89 -9.20 19.84
N ILE A 46 17.59 -8.66 18.66
CA ILE A 46 18.30 -8.97 17.42
C ILE A 46 19.23 -7.79 17.14
N ARG A 47 20.49 -8.07 16.82
CA ARG A 47 21.45 -7.04 16.41
C ARG A 47 21.91 -7.26 14.99
N VAL A 48 22.05 -6.17 14.26
CA VAL A 48 22.62 -6.13 12.91
C VAL A 48 23.99 -5.47 12.99
N TRP A 49 25.00 -6.09 12.41
CA TRP A 49 26.38 -5.68 12.51
C TRP A 49 26.99 -5.43 11.14
N ASP A 50 27.83 -4.41 11.08
CA ASP A 50 28.86 -4.27 10.06
C ASP A 50 30.13 -4.94 10.55
N THR A 51 30.58 -5.97 9.84
CA THR A 51 31.74 -6.76 10.25
C THR A 51 33.08 -6.15 9.86
N ARG A 52 33.09 -5.09 9.04
CA ARG A 52 34.31 -4.40 8.60
C ARG A 52 34.99 -3.64 9.74
N ASP A 53 34.18 -2.93 10.52
CA ASP A 53 34.62 -2.13 11.66
C ASP A 53 34.02 -2.60 13.00
N GLY A 54 33.12 -3.58 12.95
CA GLY A 54 32.45 -4.15 14.11
C GLY A 54 31.31 -3.30 14.67
N THR A 55 30.84 -2.30 13.91
CA THR A 55 29.75 -1.43 14.34
C THR A 55 28.41 -2.16 14.40
N CYS A 56 27.62 -1.85 15.42
CA CYS A 56 26.23 -2.30 15.50
C CYS A 56 25.37 -1.31 14.71
N LEU A 57 24.90 -1.72 13.53
CA LEU A 57 24.07 -0.92 12.65
C LEU A 57 22.66 -0.73 13.19
N ASP A 58 22.10 -1.76 13.83
CA ASP A 58 20.76 -1.72 14.40
C ASP A 58 20.62 -2.67 15.59
N THR A 59 19.72 -2.36 16.52
CA THR A 59 19.30 -3.24 17.62
C THR A 59 17.78 -3.24 17.72
N VAL A 60 17.19 -4.39 17.43
CA VAL A 60 15.75 -4.62 17.45
C VAL A 60 15.34 -5.10 18.85
N TYR A 61 14.48 -4.32 19.51
CA TYR A 61 13.98 -4.55 20.88
C TYR A 61 12.53 -5.05 20.90
N ASP A 62 12.16 -5.89 19.93
CA ASP A 62 10.76 -6.24 19.73
C ASP A 62 10.40 -7.60 20.38
N HIS A 63 11.31 -8.58 20.36
CA HIS A 63 11.02 -9.89 20.95
C HIS A 63 10.91 -9.80 22.47
N GLY A 64 9.98 -10.56 23.05
CA GLY A 64 9.72 -10.56 24.49
C GLY A 64 10.53 -11.58 25.29
N ALA A 65 11.35 -12.38 24.62
CA ALA A 65 12.18 -13.41 25.22
C ALA A 65 13.36 -13.81 24.30
N ASP A 66 14.14 -14.80 24.71
CA ASP A 66 15.32 -15.30 24.02
C ASP A 66 15.11 -15.51 22.51
N VAL A 67 15.94 -14.87 21.69
CA VAL A 67 15.98 -15.10 20.23
C VAL A 67 17.03 -16.17 19.92
N TYR A 68 16.58 -17.34 19.48
CA TYR A 68 17.46 -18.50 19.28
C TYR A 68 17.51 -19.02 17.84
N GLY A 69 16.63 -18.56 16.95
CA GLY A 69 16.67 -18.92 15.53
C GLY A 69 16.55 -17.70 14.64
N LEU A 70 17.39 -17.68 13.60
CA LEU A 70 17.43 -16.68 12.54
C LEU A 70 17.58 -17.39 11.21
N THR A 71 16.86 -16.94 10.18
CA THR A 71 17.01 -17.46 8.81
C THR A 71 16.65 -16.39 7.78
N CYS A 72 17.23 -16.47 6.58
CA CYS A 72 16.94 -15.60 5.45
C CYS A 72 16.19 -16.37 4.36
N HIS A 73 15.33 -15.69 3.63
CA HIS A 73 14.65 -16.28 2.48
C HIS A 73 15.64 -16.46 1.32
N GLN A 74 15.68 -17.66 0.73
CA GLN A 74 16.70 -18.03 -0.28
C GLN A 74 16.65 -17.18 -1.55
N ASN A 75 15.45 -16.81 -2.02
CA ASN A 75 15.29 -15.99 -3.23
C ASN A 75 15.04 -14.50 -2.90
N ARG A 76 14.95 -14.14 -1.60
CA ARG A 76 14.65 -12.78 -1.13
C ARG A 76 15.58 -12.47 0.04
N PRO A 77 16.86 -12.22 -0.26
CA PRO A 77 17.93 -12.20 0.73
C PRO A 77 17.78 -11.11 1.80
N PHE A 78 16.86 -10.16 1.59
CA PHE A 78 16.55 -9.08 2.54
C PHE A 78 15.27 -9.32 3.35
N THR A 79 14.62 -10.48 3.18
CA THR A 79 13.57 -10.95 4.07
C THR A 79 14.15 -11.99 5.03
N MET A 80 14.07 -11.72 6.33
CA MET A 80 14.50 -12.67 7.37
C MET A 80 13.36 -13.06 8.29
N ALA A 81 13.48 -14.23 8.91
CA ALA A 81 12.60 -14.68 9.97
C ALA A 81 13.39 -14.91 11.25
N SER A 82 12.78 -14.58 12.38
CA SER A 82 13.29 -14.92 13.71
C SER A 82 12.27 -15.75 14.48
N CYS A 83 12.76 -16.61 15.38
CA CYS A 83 11.92 -17.29 16.34
C CYS A 83 12.44 -17.09 17.76
N SER A 84 11.50 -16.92 18.69
CA SER A 84 11.78 -16.55 20.07
C SER A 84 11.07 -17.48 21.06
N ARG A 85 11.53 -17.47 22.32
CA ARG A 85 10.86 -18.18 23.42
C ARG A 85 9.53 -17.52 23.81
N ASP A 86 9.24 -16.33 23.28
CA ASP A 86 7.95 -15.65 23.43
C ASP A 86 6.80 -16.32 22.64
N SER A 87 7.06 -17.49 22.03
CA SER A 87 6.11 -18.26 21.22
C SER A 87 5.72 -17.59 19.89
N THR A 88 6.51 -16.61 19.43
CA THR A 88 6.29 -15.92 18.15
C THR A 88 7.37 -16.22 17.13
N VAL A 89 6.95 -16.20 15.86
CA VAL A 89 7.82 -16.07 14.70
C VAL A 89 7.56 -14.70 14.09
N ARG A 90 8.63 -13.96 13.79
CA ARG A 90 8.53 -12.62 13.20
C ARG A 90 9.27 -12.57 11.88
N LEU A 91 8.73 -11.80 10.95
CA LEU A 91 9.34 -11.53 9.65
C LEU A 91 9.87 -10.11 9.65
N TRP A 92 11.09 -9.93 9.17
CA TRP A 92 11.78 -8.65 9.13
C TRP A 92 12.25 -8.33 7.72
N SER A 93 12.27 -7.04 7.42
CA SER A 93 12.87 -6.49 6.21
C SER A 93 14.21 -5.85 6.55
N LEU A 94 15.26 -6.26 5.83
CA LEU A 94 16.59 -5.65 5.89
C LEU A 94 16.75 -4.53 4.84
N THR A 95 15.69 -4.21 4.09
CA THR A 95 15.72 -3.21 3.02
C THR A 95 16.20 -1.82 3.46
N PRO A 96 15.87 -1.30 4.66
CA PRO A 96 16.41 0.00 5.11
C PRO A 96 17.94 0.09 5.11
N LEU A 97 18.63 -1.05 5.29
CA LEU A 97 20.10 -1.13 5.35
C LEU A 97 20.76 -1.10 3.97
N ILE A 98 19.99 -1.38 2.92
CA ILE A 98 20.45 -1.44 1.52
C ILE A 98 19.71 -0.47 0.61
N SER A 99 18.92 0.43 1.18
CA SER A 99 18.21 1.49 0.47
C SER A 99 19.04 2.20 -0.62
N PRO A 100 20.32 2.61 -0.40
CA PRO A 100 21.13 3.23 -1.45
C PRO A 100 21.29 2.40 -2.72
N LEU A 101 21.32 1.06 -2.62
CA LEU A 101 21.43 0.18 -3.77
C LEU A 101 20.17 0.21 -4.63
N LEU A 102 18.99 0.24 -3.99
CA LEU A 102 17.74 0.36 -4.73
C LEU A 102 17.61 1.72 -5.41
N LEU A 103 18.08 2.79 -4.78
CA LEU A 103 18.16 4.12 -5.39
C LEU A 103 19.03 4.10 -6.65
N ASN A 104 20.22 3.51 -6.56
CA ASN A 104 21.11 3.33 -7.71
C ASN A 104 20.42 2.56 -8.85
N ILE A 105 19.57 1.57 -8.53
CA ILE A 105 18.79 0.83 -9.51
C ILE A 105 17.70 1.71 -10.15
N LEU A 106 16.97 2.51 -9.36
CA LEU A 106 15.94 3.43 -9.83
C LEU A 106 16.50 4.49 -10.78
N THR A 107 17.60 5.13 -10.38
CA THR A 107 18.28 6.22 -11.11
C THR A 107 19.19 5.74 -12.23
N GLN A 108 19.19 4.43 -12.54
CA GLN A 108 19.97 3.81 -13.61
C GLN A 108 21.49 4.02 -13.50
N GLN A 109 22.00 4.05 -12.27
CA GLN A 109 23.44 4.05 -12.03
C GLN A 109 24.09 2.78 -12.59
N PRO A 110 25.39 2.85 -12.93
CA PRO A 110 26.09 1.74 -13.56
C PRO A 110 26.30 0.58 -12.59
N TRP A 111 26.55 -0.63 -13.12
CA TRP A 111 26.59 -1.87 -12.34
C TRP A 111 27.64 -1.85 -11.23
N GLU A 112 28.74 -1.12 -11.38
CA GLU A 112 29.82 -1.02 -10.39
C GLU A 112 29.36 -0.40 -9.07
N LYS A 113 28.28 0.40 -9.09
CA LYS A 113 27.65 0.97 -7.89
C LYS A 113 26.56 0.08 -7.27
N ILE A 114 26.24 -1.05 -7.90
CA ILE A 114 25.14 -1.94 -7.48
C ILE A 114 25.67 -3.33 -7.13
N ILE A 115 26.48 -3.92 -8.01
CA ILE A 115 27.03 -5.27 -7.90
C ILE A 115 28.55 -5.18 -7.90
N GLY A 116 29.16 -5.81 -6.89
CA GLY A 116 30.59 -5.79 -6.67
C GLY A 116 31.20 -7.17 -6.40
N ASN A 117 32.47 -7.16 -6.04
CA ASN A 117 33.16 -8.33 -5.49
C ASN A 117 33.29 -8.19 -3.97
N THR A 118 33.56 -9.30 -3.29
CA THR A 118 33.68 -9.32 -1.83
C THR A 118 34.80 -8.40 -1.35
N ASP A 119 35.93 -8.36 -2.05
CA ASP A 119 37.09 -7.56 -1.63
C ASP A 119 36.77 -6.06 -1.59
N THR A 120 36.08 -5.53 -2.60
CA THR A 120 35.65 -4.11 -2.64
C THR A 120 34.58 -3.82 -1.60
N ALA A 121 33.64 -4.74 -1.40
CA ALA A 121 32.55 -4.57 -0.43
C ALA A 121 33.02 -4.64 1.03
N MET A 122 34.12 -5.33 1.31
CA MET A 122 34.68 -5.48 2.66
C MET A 122 35.59 -4.31 3.08
N VAL A 123 35.84 -3.33 2.22
CA VAL A 123 36.61 -2.13 2.58
C VAL A 123 35.80 -1.28 3.58
N PRO A 124 36.37 -0.89 4.73
CA PRO A 124 35.68 -0.02 5.69
C PRO A 124 35.20 1.28 5.04
N ALA A 125 33.99 1.72 5.39
CA ALA A 125 33.32 2.90 4.85
C ALA A 125 32.99 2.86 3.33
N SER A 126 33.19 1.74 2.63
CA SER A 126 32.68 1.61 1.26
C SER A 126 31.14 1.56 1.24
N PRO A 127 30.49 2.05 0.17
CA PRO A 127 29.05 1.88 0.01
C PRO A 127 28.66 0.40 -0.07
N PRO A 128 27.40 0.05 0.27
CA PRO A 128 26.91 -1.31 0.13
C PRO A 128 26.99 -1.77 -1.33
N LEU A 129 27.42 -3.02 -1.55
CA LEU A 129 27.46 -3.68 -2.86
C LEU A 129 26.87 -5.09 -2.77
N LEU A 130 26.08 -5.46 -3.77
CA LEU A 130 25.56 -6.82 -3.89
C LEU A 130 26.63 -7.75 -4.45
N CYS A 131 26.94 -8.80 -3.72
CA CYS A 131 28.00 -9.76 -4.06
C CYS A 131 27.49 -11.21 -4.11
N GLY A 132 26.20 -11.42 -3.84
CA GLY A 132 25.63 -12.75 -3.73
C GLY A 132 25.25 -13.37 -5.07
N LYS A 133 24.69 -14.58 -4.98
CA LYS A 133 24.28 -15.34 -6.16
C LYS A 133 23.05 -14.73 -6.83
N VAL A 134 22.07 -14.24 -6.06
CA VAL A 134 20.78 -13.76 -6.58
C VAL A 134 21.00 -12.54 -7.47
N SER A 135 21.78 -11.55 -7.00
CA SER A 135 22.07 -10.35 -7.80
C SER A 135 22.89 -10.65 -9.06
N ARG A 136 23.85 -11.58 -8.98
CA ARG A 136 24.66 -12.01 -10.13
C ARG A 136 23.82 -12.76 -11.17
N ASP A 137 22.93 -13.64 -10.75
CA ASP A 137 22.02 -14.36 -11.64
C ASP A 137 21.08 -13.36 -12.34
N ILE A 138 20.53 -12.37 -11.61
CA ILE A 138 19.74 -11.28 -12.18
C ILE A 138 20.54 -10.51 -13.24
N LYS A 139 21.78 -10.10 -12.95
CA LYS A 139 22.64 -9.39 -13.91
C LYS A 139 22.89 -10.23 -15.17
N GLN A 140 23.25 -11.50 -15.01
CA GLN A 140 23.51 -12.40 -16.15
C GLN A 140 22.29 -12.58 -17.04
N GLU A 141 21.09 -12.68 -16.47
CA GLU A 141 19.85 -12.78 -17.26
C GLU A 141 19.50 -11.45 -17.93
N LEU A 142 19.75 -10.31 -17.29
CA LEU A 142 19.54 -8.99 -17.90
C LEU A 142 20.50 -8.74 -19.07
N ASP A 143 21.77 -9.11 -18.92
CA ASP A 143 22.80 -8.93 -19.97
C ASP A 143 22.50 -9.77 -21.23
N LYS A 144 21.70 -10.85 -21.12
CA LYS A 144 21.27 -11.68 -22.27
C LYS A 144 20.10 -11.08 -23.06
N LEU A 145 19.39 -10.11 -22.50
CA LEU A 145 18.16 -9.59 -23.10
C LEU A 145 18.47 -8.47 -24.11
N SER A 146 17.81 -8.52 -25.26
CA SER A 146 17.89 -7.50 -26.32
C SER A 146 16.71 -6.52 -26.34
N GLY A 147 15.84 -6.55 -25.31
CA GLY A 147 14.58 -5.80 -25.24
C GLY A 147 14.52 -4.77 -24.10
N ASP A 148 13.34 -4.56 -23.51
CA ASP A 148 13.16 -3.66 -22.35
C ASP A 148 13.86 -4.21 -21.09
N VAL A 149 15.14 -3.86 -20.96
CA VAL A 149 15.99 -4.21 -19.82
C VAL A 149 15.53 -3.48 -18.56
N ARG A 150 14.99 -2.27 -18.68
CA ARG A 150 14.68 -1.40 -17.53
C ARG A 150 13.52 -1.95 -16.73
N ALA A 151 12.39 -2.30 -17.36
CA ALA A 151 11.24 -2.83 -16.64
C ALA A 151 11.55 -4.15 -15.94
N LYS A 152 12.31 -5.04 -16.60
CA LYS A 152 12.73 -6.32 -16.01
C LYS A 152 13.74 -6.13 -14.88
N LYS A 153 14.69 -5.19 -15.00
CA LYS A 153 15.62 -4.82 -13.93
C LYS A 153 14.86 -4.34 -12.69
N LEU A 154 13.90 -3.43 -12.86
CA LEU A 154 13.07 -2.93 -11.75
C LEU A 154 12.23 -4.05 -11.11
N ARG A 155 11.61 -4.93 -11.91
CA ARG A 155 10.87 -6.09 -11.41
C ARG A 155 11.74 -7.01 -10.56
N TRP A 156 12.84 -7.51 -11.10
CA TRP A 156 13.64 -8.54 -10.43
C TRP A 156 14.33 -8.03 -9.18
N PHE A 157 14.81 -6.78 -9.17
CA PHE A 157 15.39 -6.20 -7.97
C PHE A 157 14.33 -5.84 -6.92
N SER A 158 13.17 -5.32 -7.31
CA SER A 158 12.09 -5.09 -6.34
C SER A 158 11.58 -6.42 -5.74
N GLU A 159 11.47 -7.50 -6.52
CA GLU A 159 11.16 -8.82 -5.97
C GLU A 159 12.27 -9.33 -5.02
N CYS A 160 13.54 -9.06 -5.32
CA CYS A 160 14.67 -9.42 -4.45
C CYS A 160 14.62 -8.71 -3.09
N PHE A 161 14.21 -7.43 -3.08
CA PHE A 161 14.19 -6.59 -1.88
C PHE A 161 12.87 -6.60 -1.11
N SER A 162 11.73 -6.76 -1.79
CA SER A 162 10.42 -6.72 -1.15
C SER A 162 10.10 -8.05 -0.44
N PRO A 163 9.45 -8.00 0.74
CA PRO A 163 8.97 -9.20 1.40
C PRO A 163 7.91 -9.95 0.56
N PRO A 164 7.69 -11.24 0.85
CA PRO A 164 6.59 -12.00 0.26
C PRO A 164 5.25 -11.48 0.81
N GLY A 165 4.71 -10.45 0.16
CA GLY A 165 3.48 -9.75 0.60
C GLY A 165 2.58 -9.33 -0.58
N GLY A 166 2.63 -10.07 -1.69
CA GLY A 166 1.86 -9.75 -2.90
C GLY A 166 2.64 -9.02 -4.00
N SER A 167 3.92 -8.69 -3.78
CA SER A 167 4.76 -7.97 -4.76
C SER A 167 4.85 -8.67 -6.13
N CYS A 168 4.97 -10.01 -6.16
CA CYS A 168 4.92 -10.76 -7.43
C CYS A 168 3.57 -10.62 -8.13
N ASN A 169 2.47 -10.72 -7.37
CA ASN A 169 1.14 -10.60 -7.93
C ASN A 169 0.88 -9.19 -8.49
N LEU A 170 1.36 -8.16 -7.78
CA LEU A 170 1.36 -6.78 -8.25
C LEU A 170 2.09 -6.65 -9.60
N TRP A 171 3.32 -7.19 -9.70
CA TRP A 171 4.09 -7.16 -10.95
C TRP A 171 3.40 -7.90 -12.08
N ASP A 172 2.83 -9.08 -11.82
CA ASP A 172 2.08 -9.83 -12.84
C ASP A 172 0.92 -8.99 -13.40
N LEU A 173 0.21 -8.23 -12.55
CA LEU A 173 -0.84 -7.32 -12.98
C LEU A 173 -0.30 -6.12 -13.79
N VAL A 174 0.80 -5.49 -13.36
CA VAL A 174 1.46 -4.39 -14.09
C VAL A 174 1.85 -4.83 -15.50
N PHE A 175 2.37 -6.05 -15.66
CA PHE A 175 2.71 -6.58 -16.98
C PHE A 175 1.49 -6.89 -17.84
N VAL A 176 0.39 -7.36 -17.25
CA VAL A 176 -0.89 -7.54 -17.97
C VAL A 176 -1.43 -6.19 -18.46
N ILE A 177 -1.34 -5.14 -17.64
CA ILE A 177 -1.76 -3.78 -18.02
C ILE A 177 -0.91 -3.25 -19.16
N ASN A 178 0.41 -3.45 -19.11
CA ASN A 178 1.34 -3.05 -20.17
C ASN A 178 1.29 -3.95 -21.42
N GLY A 179 0.36 -4.90 -21.48
CA GLY A 179 0.09 -5.70 -22.68
C GLY A 179 1.11 -6.81 -22.96
N GLN A 180 1.77 -7.35 -21.93
CA GLN A 180 2.57 -8.57 -22.10
C GLN A 180 1.72 -9.77 -22.51
N ASP A 181 2.36 -10.74 -23.17
CA ASP A 181 1.71 -11.98 -23.59
C ASP A 181 1.27 -12.81 -22.36
N ASP A 182 -0.02 -13.15 -22.31
CA ASP A 182 -0.66 -13.99 -21.29
C ASP A 182 0.08 -15.33 -21.08
N SER A 183 0.77 -15.83 -22.11
CA SER A 183 1.53 -17.10 -22.06
C SER A 183 2.72 -17.05 -21.09
N LEU A 184 3.21 -15.85 -20.76
CA LEU A 184 4.35 -15.63 -19.88
C LEU A 184 3.97 -15.53 -18.40
N LEU A 185 2.67 -15.60 -18.07
CA LEU A 185 2.20 -15.52 -16.69
C LEU A 185 2.59 -16.78 -15.89
N PRO A 186 3.06 -16.62 -14.63
CA PRO A 186 3.46 -17.74 -13.82
C PRO A 186 2.26 -18.59 -13.38
N ALA A 187 2.47 -19.88 -13.13
CA ALA A 187 1.42 -20.78 -12.64
C ALA A 187 0.81 -20.34 -11.28
N SER A 188 1.55 -19.53 -10.50
CA SER A 188 1.06 -18.93 -9.26
C SER A 188 0.09 -17.77 -9.46
N TYR A 189 -0.05 -17.23 -10.67
CA TYR A 189 -0.93 -16.09 -10.97
C TYR A 189 -2.40 -16.36 -10.58
N SER A 190 -2.87 -17.60 -10.78
CA SER A 190 -4.25 -18.01 -10.42
C SER A 190 -4.53 -18.04 -8.91
N LYS A 191 -3.48 -18.03 -8.07
CA LYS A 191 -3.60 -18.02 -6.61
C LYS A 191 -3.70 -16.61 -6.02
N GLY A 192 -3.37 -15.59 -6.79
CA GLY A 192 -3.42 -14.18 -6.39
C GLY A 192 -4.67 -13.44 -6.89
N VAL A 193 -4.63 -12.12 -6.77
CA VAL A 193 -5.60 -11.23 -7.40
C VAL A 193 -5.36 -11.24 -8.92
N MET A 194 -6.37 -11.63 -9.69
CA MET A 194 -6.28 -11.69 -11.14
C MET A 194 -6.91 -10.48 -11.79
N HIS A 195 -6.33 -10.05 -12.91
CA HIS A 195 -6.90 -9.03 -13.77
C HIS A 195 -8.28 -9.44 -14.31
N MET A 196 -9.22 -8.50 -14.45
CA MET A 196 -10.59 -8.77 -14.89
C MET A 196 -10.67 -9.52 -16.24
N LYS A 197 -9.71 -9.26 -17.13
CA LYS A 197 -9.58 -9.91 -18.45
C LYS A 197 -9.40 -11.43 -18.33
N HIS A 198 -8.76 -11.89 -17.26
CA HIS A 198 -8.34 -13.29 -17.08
C HIS A 198 -9.24 -14.06 -16.11
N LEU A 199 -9.91 -13.35 -15.18
CA LEU A 199 -10.67 -13.95 -14.09
C LEU A 199 -11.65 -15.04 -14.55
N VAL A 200 -12.51 -14.73 -15.52
CA VAL A 200 -13.52 -15.69 -16.03
C VAL A 200 -12.86 -16.89 -16.72
N LYS A 201 -11.81 -16.66 -17.52
CA LYS A 201 -11.09 -17.70 -18.25
C LYS A 201 -10.40 -18.68 -17.29
N PHE A 202 -9.65 -18.16 -16.31
CA PHE A 202 -8.95 -18.97 -15.33
C PHE A 202 -9.91 -19.73 -14.42
N LYS A 203 -10.96 -19.08 -13.90
CA LYS A 203 -11.98 -19.77 -13.09
C LYS A 203 -12.74 -20.84 -13.88
N THR A 204 -12.97 -20.63 -15.18
CA THR A 204 -13.53 -21.69 -16.04
C THR A 204 -12.56 -22.86 -16.18
N SER A 205 -11.26 -22.60 -16.37
CA SER A 205 -10.23 -23.66 -16.46
C SER A 205 -10.09 -24.43 -15.15
N GLU A 206 -10.07 -23.74 -14.01
CA GLU A 206 -10.03 -24.33 -12.66
C GLU A 206 -11.23 -25.27 -12.43
N ALA A 207 -12.44 -24.82 -12.77
CA ALA A 207 -13.63 -25.66 -12.71
C ALA A 207 -13.51 -26.89 -13.64
N GLN A 208 -12.97 -26.72 -14.85
CA GLN A 208 -12.72 -27.82 -15.77
C GLN A 208 -11.69 -28.82 -15.19
N GLU A 209 -10.58 -28.37 -14.62
CA GLU A 209 -9.58 -29.23 -13.99
C GLU A 209 -10.16 -30.05 -12.83
N LEU A 210 -10.93 -29.42 -11.96
CA LEU A 210 -11.65 -30.10 -10.87
C LEU A 210 -12.58 -31.19 -11.42
N THR A 211 -13.16 -30.99 -12.60
CA THR A 211 -13.97 -32.03 -13.27
C THR A 211 -13.13 -33.08 -14.01
N ILE A 212 -11.97 -32.75 -14.57
CA ILE A 212 -11.13 -33.66 -15.39
C ILE A 212 -10.34 -34.65 -14.53
N VAL A 213 -10.02 -34.29 -13.28
CA VAL A 213 -9.41 -35.21 -12.30
C VAL A 213 -10.31 -36.44 -12.03
N LYS A 214 -11.52 -36.49 -12.63
CA LYS A 214 -12.36 -37.68 -12.91
C LYS A 214 -11.60 -38.97 -13.26
N MET A 215 -10.33 -38.95 -13.70
CA MET A 215 -9.64 -40.10 -14.28
C MET A 215 -8.39 -40.62 -13.54
N SER A 216 -7.90 -39.97 -12.48
CA SER A 216 -6.76 -40.51 -11.71
C SER A 216 -7.23 -41.49 -10.64
N LYS A 217 -6.99 -42.79 -10.85
CA LYS A 217 -7.23 -43.86 -9.85
C LYS A 217 -6.25 -43.83 -8.67
N PHE A 218 -5.27 -42.93 -8.66
CA PHE A 218 -4.29 -42.85 -7.58
C PHE A 218 -4.81 -41.95 -6.47
N GLY A 219 -5.16 -42.57 -5.35
CA GLY A 219 -5.71 -41.94 -4.16
C GLY A 219 -4.84 -40.77 -3.69
N GLY A 220 -5.48 -39.61 -3.53
CA GLY A 220 -4.88 -38.49 -2.81
C GLY A 220 -4.65 -38.92 -1.35
N GLY A 221 -3.50 -38.54 -0.80
CA GLY A 221 -3.13 -38.84 0.57
C GLY A 221 -4.14 -38.34 1.60
N ILE A 222 -3.92 -38.71 2.87
CA ILE A 222 -4.77 -38.31 4.00
C ILE A 222 -4.96 -36.79 3.98
N GLY A 223 -6.20 -36.34 3.74
CA GLY A 223 -6.57 -34.91 3.63
C GLY A 223 -6.92 -34.39 2.23
N ALA A 224 -6.81 -35.20 1.16
CA ALA A 224 -7.24 -34.76 -0.17
C ALA A 224 -8.78 -34.71 -0.30
N PRO A 225 -9.36 -33.64 -0.87
CA PRO A 225 -10.81 -33.49 -0.95
C PRO A 225 -11.43 -34.63 -1.75
N SER A 226 -12.59 -35.11 -1.29
CA SER A 226 -13.29 -36.23 -1.89
C SER A 226 -13.72 -35.89 -3.33
N LYS A 227 -13.96 -36.92 -4.15
CA LYS A 227 -14.48 -36.72 -5.51
C LYS A 227 -15.76 -35.89 -5.51
N GLU A 228 -16.62 -36.11 -4.51
CA GLU A 228 -17.88 -35.39 -4.35
C GLU A 228 -17.65 -33.90 -4.02
N GLU A 229 -16.71 -33.60 -3.13
CA GLU A 229 -16.34 -32.22 -2.76
C GLU A 229 -15.79 -31.43 -3.95
N ARG A 230 -14.89 -32.02 -4.75
CA ARG A 230 -14.33 -31.36 -5.94
C ARG A 230 -15.38 -31.06 -7.00
N LEU A 231 -16.33 -31.99 -7.20
CA LEU A 231 -17.44 -31.78 -8.13
C LEU A 231 -18.40 -30.70 -7.64
N LYS A 232 -18.63 -30.61 -6.32
CA LYS A 232 -19.41 -29.51 -5.71
C LYS A 232 -18.72 -28.17 -5.90
N GLU A 233 -17.41 -28.11 -5.67
CA GLU A 233 -16.60 -26.90 -5.86
C GLU A 233 -16.61 -26.46 -7.34
N ALA A 234 -16.41 -27.38 -8.28
CA ALA A 234 -16.52 -27.09 -9.70
C ALA A 234 -17.91 -26.58 -10.11
N ALA A 235 -18.97 -27.19 -9.56
CA ALA A 235 -20.34 -26.77 -9.80
C ALA A 235 -20.57 -25.33 -9.29
N ASP A 236 -20.12 -25.02 -8.08
CA ASP A 236 -20.25 -23.69 -7.48
C ASP A 236 -19.50 -22.61 -8.30
N ILE A 237 -18.30 -22.92 -8.81
CA ILE A 237 -17.59 -22.02 -9.72
C ILE A 237 -18.40 -21.78 -11.00
N HIS A 238 -18.90 -22.84 -11.65
CA HIS A 238 -19.73 -22.69 -12.86
C HIS A 238 -21.01 -21.89 -12.61
N LEU A 239 -21.62 -22.03 -11.43
CA LEU A 239 -22.79 -21.25 -11.03
C LEU A 239 -22.45 -19.76 -10.90
N ARG A 240 -21.37 -19.43 -10.20
CA ARG A 240 -20.89 -18.04 -10.03
C ARG A 240 -20.50 -17.38 -11.36
N LEU A 241 -20.00 -18.16 -12.32
CA LEU A 241 -19.67 -17.70 -13.68
C LEU A 241 -20.90 -17.56 -14.59
N GLY A 242 -22.10 -17.91 -14.12
CA GLY A 242 -23.33 -17.91 -14.94
C GLY A 242 -23.41 -19.05 -15.96
N GLN A 243 -22.52 -20.05 -15.88
CA GLN A 243 -22.52 -21.24 -16.73
C GLN A 243 -23.52 -22.29 -16.21
N ILE A 244 -24.80 -21.91 -16.18
CA ILE A 244 -25.88 -22.64 -15.52
C ILE A 244 -26.05 -24.07 -16.07
N GLN A 245 -25.93 -24.26 -17.38
CA GLN A 245 -26.07 -25.60 -17.97
C GLN A 245 -25.05 -26.58 -17.38
N ARG A 246 -23.79 -26.15 -17.25
CA ARG A 246 -22.70 -26.98 -16.72
C ARG A 246 -22.89 -27.28 -15.24
N TYR A 247 -23.35 -26.29 -14.47
CA TYR A 247 -23.76 -26.49 -13.08
C TYR A 247 -24.85 -27.57 -12.96
N CYS A 248 -25.94 -27.48 -13.73
CA CYS A 248 -27.01 -28.47 -13.69
C CYS A 248 -26.51 -29.89 -14.01
N GLU A 249 -25.62 -30.04 -15.00
CA GLU A 249 -25.02 -31.34 -15.34
C GLU A 249 -24.24 -31.94 -14.16
N LEU A 250 -23.39 -31.15 -13.50
CA LEU A 250 -22.61 -31.59 -12.34
C LEU A 250 -23.49 -31.91 -11.13
N MET A 251 -24.52 -31.12 -10.88
CA MET A 251 -25.45 -31.37 -9.77
C MET A 251 -26.28 -32.64 -9.96
N VAL A 252 -26.61 -32.98 -11.21
CA VAL A 252 -27.22 -34.28 -11.55
C VAL A 252 -26.25 -35.43 -11.31
N GLU A 253 -24.97 -35.30 -11.66
CA GLU A 253 -23.96 -36.32 -11.36
C GLU A 253 -23.78 -36.52 -9.84
N LEU A 254 -23.99 -35.48 -9.05
CA LEU A 254 -23.97 -35.50 -7.58
C LEU A 254 -25.29 -36.01 -6.96
N GLY A 255 -26.31 -36.31 -7.76
CA GLY A 255 -27.64 -36.71 -7.27
C GLY A 255 -28.47 -35.59 -6.65
N GLN A 256 -28.03 -34.33 -6.73
CA GLN A 256 -28.70 -33.15 -6.16
C GLN A 256 -29.67 -32.52 -7.17
N TRP A 257 -30.70 -33.29 -7.54
CA TRP A 257 -31.66 -32.93 -8.59
C TRP A 257 -32.45 -31.66 -8.30
N GLU A 258 -32.87 -31.44 -7.06
CA GLU A 258 -33.67 -30.26 -6.69
C GLU A 258 -32.91 -28.95 -6.96
N LYS A 259 -31.61 -28.91 -6.61
CA LYS A 259 -30.74 -27.76 -6.87
C LYS A 259 -30.45 -27.54 -8.36
N ALA A 260 -30.41 -28.61 -9.15
CA ALA A 260 -30.25 -28.51 -10.59
C ALA A 260 -31.52 -27.94 -11.25
N LEU A 261 -32.70 -28.38 -10.79
CA LEU A 261 -33.99 -28.01 -11.34
C LEU A 261 -34.44 -26.59 -10.98
N SER A 262 -33.98 -26.05 -9.84
CA SER A 262 -34.28 -24.66 -9.44
C SER A 262 -33.63 -23.62 -10.36
N VAL A 263 -32.43 -23.91 -10.88
CA VAL A 263 -31.68 -22.96 -11.73
C VAL A 263 -31.85 -23.24 -13.23
N ALA A 264 -32.29 -24.45 -13.61
CA ALA A 264 -32.46 -24.85 -15.02
C ALA A 264 -33.36 -23.94 -15.89
N PRO A 265 -34.38 -23.21 -15.37
CA PRO A 265 -35.10 -22.21 -16.17
C PRO A 265 -34.21 -21.09 -16.69
N GLY A 266 -33.12 -20.77 -15.98
CA GLY A 266 -32.13 -19.77 -16.37
C GLY A 266 -31.31 -20.14 -17.62
N VAL A 267 -31.30 -21.43 -18.03
CA VAL A 267 -30.77 -21.84 -19.34
C VAL A 267 -31.84 -21.67 -20.41
N SER A 268 -32.99 -22.31 -20.19
CA SER A 268 -34.23 -22.13 -20.96
C SER A 268 -35.33 -23.00 -20.37
N MET A 269 -36.59 -22.63 -20.59
CA MET A 269 -37.74 -23.49 -20.23
C MET A 269 -37.73 -24.84 -20.97
N LYS A 270 -37.12 -24.90 -22.16
CA LYS A 270 -36.94 -26.15 -22.92
C LYS A 270 -35.92 -27.07 -22.26
N TYR A 271 -34.82 -26.53 -21.75
CA TYR A 271 -33.81 -27.29 -21.00
C TYR A 271 -34.38 -27.80 -19.68
N TRP A 272 -35.05 -26.93 -18.91
CA TRP A 272 -35.74 -27.30 -17.69
C TRP A 272 -36.73 -28.46 -17.90
N LYS A 273 -37.58 -28.38 -18.94
CA LYS A 273 -38.53 -29.44 -19.25
C LYS A 273 -37.84 -30.79 -19.51
N LYS A 274 -36.75 -30.79 -20.29
CA LYS A 274 -35.96 -32.02 -20.54
C LYS A 274 -35.34 -32.60 -19.27
N LEU A 275 -34.84 -31.74 -18.38
CA LEU A 275 -34.21 -32.17 -17.13
C LEU A 275 -35.23 -32.76 -16.15
N MET A 276 -36.40 -32.12 -16.05
CA MET A 276 -37.56 -32.61 -15.28
C MET A 276 -38.03 -33.98 -15.80
N GLN A 277 -38.17 -34.13 -17.12
CA GLN A 277 -38.53 -35.41 -17.75
C GLN A 277 -37.51 -36.50 -17.42
N ARG A 278 -36.21 -36.20 -17.50
CA ARG A 278 -35.13 -37.14 -17.16
C ARG A 278 -35.20 -37.60 -15.70
N ARG A 279 -35.49 -36.69 -14.76
CA ARG A 279 -35.67 -37.04 -13.33
C ARG A 279 -36.92 -37.87 -13.10
N ALA A 280 -38.04 -37.50 -13.73
CA ALA A 280 -39.27 -38.26 -13.69
C ALA A 280 -39.07 -39.69 -14.20
N ASP A 281 -38.40 -39.86 -15.34
CA ASP A 281 -38.10 -41.17 -15.93
C ASP A 281 -37.22 -42.02 -14.99
N GLN A 282 -36.24 -41.43 -14.30
CA GLN A 282 -35.42 -42.13 -13.30
C GLN A 282 -36.26 -42.59 -12.09
N LEU A 283 -37.06 -41.70 -11.51
CA LEU A 283 -37.87 -42.00 -10.31
C LEU A 283 -38.97 -43.03 -10.62
N MET A 284 -39.57 -42.98 -11.81
CA MET A 284 -40.51 -43.99 -12.26
C MET A 284 -39.85 -45.37 -12.43
N ALA A 285 -38.60 -45.42 -12.90
CA ALA A 285 -37.85 -46.68 -13.00
C ALA A 285 -37.47 -47.26 -11.62
N GLU A 286 -37.30 -46.41 -10.61
CA GLU A 286 -37.05 -46.79 -9.21
C GLU A 286 -38.34 -47.10 -8.43
N ASP A 287 -39.49 -47.04 -9.11
CA ASP A 287 -40.81 -47.17 -8.52
C ASP A 287 -41.10 -46.18 -7.36
N ASN A 288 -40.61 -44.94 -7.47
CA ASN A 288 -40.84 -43.89 -6.46
C ASN A 288 -42.00 -42.93 -6.84
N ASP A 289 -42.92 -42.69 -5.91
CA ASP A 289 -44.05 -41.77 -6.05
C ASP A 289 -43.63 -40.29 -6.16
N ASP A 290 -42.38 -39.97 -5.79
CA ASP A 290 -41.78 -38.65 -6.01
C ASP A 290 -41.76 -38.22 -7.49
N ALA A 291 -42.02 -39.13 -8.45
CA ALA A 291 -42.12 -38.83 -9.87
C ALA A 291 -43.36 -37.98 -10.25
N ILE A 292 -44.41 -38.01 -9.43
CA ILE A 292 -45.73 -37.42 -9.75
C ILE A 292 -45.63 -35.90 -10.00
N PRO A 293 -45.02 -35.09 -9.10
CA PRO A 293 -44.91 -33.64 -9.30
C PRO A 293 -44.15 -33.28 -10.58
N PHE A 294 -43.10 -34.05 -10.93
CA PHE A 294 -42.30 -33.79 -12.13
C PHE A 294 -43.09 -34.05 -13.42
N CYS A 295 -43.92 -35.09 -13.45
CA CYS A 295 -44.78 -35.41 -14.60
C CYS A 295 -45.92 -34.40 -14.80
N ILE A 296 -46.53 -33.94 -13.71
CA ILE A 296 -47.58 -32.91 -13.74
C ILE A 296 -46.98 -31.58 -14.23
N ALA A 297 -45.83 -31.17 -13.71
CA ALA A 297 -45.16 -29.92 -14.08
C ALA A 297 -44.67 -29.89 -15.54
N THR A 298 -44.32 -31.03 -16.12
CA THR A 298 -43.91 -31.14 -17.53
C THR A 298 -45.09 -31.29 -18.50
N GLY A 299 -46.26 -31.69 -18.00
CA GLY A 299 -47.46 -31.97 -18.77
C GLY A 299 -47.46 -33.34 -19.47
N ASP A 300 -46.60 -34.28 -19.06
CA ASP A 300 -46.47 -35.61 -19.68
C ASP A 300 -47.47 -36.62 -19.08
N ILE A 301 -48.75 -36.30 -19.20
CA ILE A 301 -49.88 -36.99 -18.56
C ILE A 301 -49.98 -38.45 -19.02
N LYS A 302 -49.70 -38.72 -20.30
CA LYS A 302 -49.76 -40.08 -20.86
C LYS A 302 -48.80 -41.04 -20.14
N LYS A 303 -47.57 -40.59 -19.84
CA LYS A 303 -46.58 -41.39 -19.11
C LYS A 303 -47.00 -41.65 -17.67
N LEU A 304 -47.57 -40.65 -17.00
CA LEU A 304 -48.05 -40.76 -15.63
C LEU A 304 -49.24 -41.73 -15.51
N VAL A 305 -50.20 -41.66 -16.43
CA VAL A 305 -51.33 -42.62 -16.49
C VAL A 305 -50.84 -44.04 -16.73
N THR A 306 -49.85 -44.25 -17.62
CA THR A 306 -49.27 -45.58 -17.84
C THR A 306 -48.55 -46.12 -16.62
N PHE A 307 -47.87 -45.27 -15.86
CA PHE A 307 -47.15 -45.64 -14.64
C PHE A 307 -48.11 -46.15 -13.53
N PHE A 308 -49.17 -45.40 -13.23
CA PHE A 308 -50.21 -45.84 -12.29
C PHE A 308 -50.96 -47.09 -12.78
N SER A 309 -51.24 -47.18 -14.08
CA SER A 309 -51.91 -48.35 -14.66
C SER A 309 -51.06 -49.62 -14.53
N SER A 310 -49.74 -49.52 -14.75
CA SER A 310 -48.83 -50.66 -14.60
C SER A 310 -48.72 -51.18 -13.17
N ARG A 311 -49.05 -50.35 -12.17
CA ARG A 311 -49.05 -50.69 -10.75
C ARG A 311 -50.39 -51.21 -10.23
N GLY A 312 -51.41 -51.28 -11.09
CA GLY A 312 -52.78 -51.62 -10.69
C GLY A 312 -53.52 -50.51 -9.94
N GLN A 313 -52.96 -49.30 -9.85
CA GLN A 313 -53.56 -48.12 -9.22
C GLN A 313 -54.50 -47.39 -10.20
N LEU A 314 -55.54 -48.09 -10.66
CA LEU A 314 -56.42 -47.61 -11.74
C LEU A 314 -57.27 -46.39 -11.34
N LEU A 315 -57.58 -46.23 -10.05
CA LEU A 315 -58.34 -45.08 -9.54
C LEU A 315 -57.54 -43.76 -9.65
N GLU A 316 -56.24 -43.81 -9.33
CA GLU A 316 -55.34 -42.66 -9.48
C GLU A 316 -55.11 -42.31 -10.94
N ALA A 317 -54.94 -43.34 -11.80
CA ALA A 317 -54.84 -43.17 -13.24
C ALA A 317 -56.09 -42.50 -13.84
N LEU A 318 -57.28 -42.88 -13.38
CA LEU A 318 -58.56 -42.28 -13.78
C LEU A 318 -58.66 -40.81 -13.36
N LEU A 319 -58.28 -40.48 -12.12
CA LEU A 319 -58.32 -39.11 -11.59
C LEU A 319 -57.39 -38.17 -12.38
N ILE A 320 -56.17 -38.61 -12.66
CA ILE A 320 -55.18 -37.82 -13.42
C ILE A 320 -55.64 -37.62 -14.87
N ALA A 321 -56.22 -38.66 -15.50
CA ALA A 321 -56.78 -38.56 -16.85
C ALA A 321 -57.98 -37.59 -16.91
N GLN A 322 -58.86 -37.63 -15.91
CA GLN A 322 -60.01 -36.71 -15.82
C GLN A 322 -59.54 -35.26 -15.59
N GLY A 323 -58.60 -35.03 -14.67
CA GLY A 323 -58.02 -33.71 -14.43
C GLY A 323 -57.29 -33.12 -15.65
N ALA A 324 -56.73 -33.97 -16.50
CA ALA A 324 -56.17 -33.57 -17.80
C ALA A 324 -57.26 -33.14 -18.80
N CYS A 325 -58.36 -33.89 -18.89
CA CYS A 325 -59.51 -33.56 -19.75
C CYS A 325 -60.16 -32.22 -19.37
N GLU A 326 -60.14 -31.87 -18.08
CA GLU A 326 -60.65 -30.59 -17.57
C GLU A 326 -59.69 -29.41 -17.79
N GLY A 327 -58.47 -29.66 -18.30
CA GLY A 327 -57.49 -28.62 -18.61
C GLY A 327 -56.73 -28.06 -17.41
N ASN A 328 -56.75 -28.78 -16.27
CA ASN A 328 -56.07 -28.39 -15.03
C ASN A 328 -54.54 -28.56 -15.09
N ILE A 329 -54.03 -29.34 -16.05
CA ILE A 329 -52.59 -29.59 -16.25
C ILE A 329 -52.15 -28.91 -17.55
N ARG A 330 -51.34 -27.85 -17.44
CA ARG A 330 -50.83 -27.08 -18.60
C ARG A 330 -49.30 -27.12 -18.65
N SER A 331 -48.74 -27.24 -19.85
CA SER A 331 -47.30 -27.09 -20.05
C SER A 331 -46.89 -25.62 -19.95
N PRO A 332 -45.70 -25.31 -19.40
CA PRO A 332 -45.24 -23.92 -19.28
C PRO A 332 -45.09 -23.24 -20.65
N PRO A 333 -45.39 -21.92 -20.75
CA PRO A 333 -45.25 -21.16 -21.98
C PRO A 333 -43.77 -21.04 -22.39
N THR A 334 -43.49 -21.20 -23.69
CA THR A 334 -42.13 -21.18 -24.27
C THR A 334 -41.81 -19.90 -25.04
N SER A 335 -42.56 -18.82 -24.85
CA SER A 335 -42.37 -17.56 -25.60
C SER A 335 -41.06 -16.88 -25.23
N SER A 336 -40.19 -16.64 -26.22
CA SER A 336 -38.94 -15.89 -26.08
C SER A 336 -39.23 -14.41 -25.85
N VAL A 337 -38.71 -13.85 -24.75
CA VAL A 337 -38.72 -12.41 -24.50
C VAL A 337 -37.54 -11.78 -25.25
N ASN A 338 -37.82 -10.81 -26.13
CA ASN A 338 -36.79 -10.09 -26.89
C ASN A 338 -36.10 -9.07 -25.98
N HIS A 339 -34.93 -9.42 -25.44
CA HIS A 339 -34.03 -8.51 -24.72
C HIS A 339 -32.93 -8.05 -25.68
N THR A 340 -33.08 -6.89 -26.33
CA THR A 340 -32.01 -6.34 -27.16
C THR A 340 -31.75 -4.84 -26.91
N HIS A 341 -32.68 -4.12 -26.27
CA HIS A 341 -32.53 -2.68 -26.01
C HIS A 341 -32.03 -2.33 -24.59
N ASN A 342 -32.00 -3.29 -23.64
CA ASN A 342 -31.58 -3.04 -22.24
C ASN A 342 -30.13 -3.46 -21.93
N ASP A 343 -29.41 -4.12 -22.86
CA ASP A 343 -28.15 -4.79 -22.53
C ASP A 343 -26.94 -3.84 -22.40
N VAL A 344 -26.99 -2.65 -23.02
CA VAL A 344 -25.91 -1.66 -22.95
C VAL A 344 -25.90 -0.95 -21.59
N ASP A 345 -27.05 -0.43 -21.15
CA ASP A 345 -27.21 0.21 -19.83
C ASP A 345 -26.89 -0.77 -18.69
N ASN A 346 -27.30 -2.03 -18.84
CA ASN A 346 -26.97 -3.07 -17.88
C ASN A 346 -25.46 -3.34 -17.79
N ARG A 347 -24.72 -3.26 -18.89
CA ARG A 347 -23.26 -3.54 -18.90
C ARG A 347 -22.47 -2.49 -18.14
N GLU A 348 -22.80 -1.21 -18.31
CA GLU A 348 -22.18 -0.12 -17.54
C GLU A 348 -22.52 -0.23 -16.06
N GLN A 349 -23.78 -0.59 -15.74
CA GLN A 349 -24.20 -0.85 -14.36
C GLN A 349 -23.43 -2.03 -13.72
N TYR A 350 -23.19 -3.12 -14.45
CA TYR A 350 -22.40 -4.23 -13.93
C TYR A 350 -20.91 -3.89 -13.80
N GLN A 351 -20.38 -3.04 -14.68
CA GLN A 351 -19.00 -2.54 -14.54
C GLN A 351 -18.83 -1.64 -13.31
N SER A 352 -19.83 -0.81 -12.98
CA SER A 352 -19.79 -0.01 -11.74
C SER A 352 -19.87 -0.89 -10.49
N LEU A 353 -20.69 -1.95 -10.51
CA LEU A 353 -20.73 -2.94 -9.43
C LEU A 353 -19.39 -3.67 -9.26
N LEU A 354 -18.75 -4.07 -10.36
CA LEU A 354 -17.42 -4.70 -10.33
C LEU A 354 -16.39 -3.76 -9.67
N ARG A 355 -16.37 -2.49 -10.08
CA ARG A 355 -15.48 -1.47 -9.49
C ARG A 355 -15.74 -1.28 -8.00
N ASN A 356 -17.00 -1.24 -7.58
CA ASN A 356 -17.37 -1.07 -6.17
C ASN A 356 -16.90 -2.25 -5.31
N VAL A 357 -17.12 -3.49 -5.75
CA VAL A 357 -16.66 -4.68 -5.02
C VAL A 357 -15.14 -4.72 -4.93
N CYS A 358 -14.44 -4.35 -6.01
CA CYS A 358 -12.96 -4.29 -5.98
C CYS A 358 -12.46 -3.20 -5.03
N LYS A 359 -13.16 -2.06 -4.95
CA LYS A 359 -12.87 -0.99 -4.00
C LYS A 359 -13.06 -1.45 -2.55
N GLU A 360 -14.19 -2.09 -2.23
CA GLU A 360 -14.43 -2.62 -0.88
C GLU A 360 -13.39 -3.68 -0.48
N LEU A 361 -13.02 -4.57 -1.42
CA LEU A 361 -11.97 -5.56 -1.20
C LEU A 361 -10.61 -4.91 -0.98
N ALA A 362 -10.27 -3.89 -1.76
CA ALA A 362 -9.03 -3.14 -1.61
C ALA A 362 -8.99 -2.40 -0.25
N GLU A 363 -10.08 -1.77 0.16
CA GLU A 363 -10.20 -1.11 1.46
C GLU A 363 -10.03 -2.10 2.61
N TRP A 364 -10.61 -3.30 2.50
CA TRP A 364 -10.42 -4.36 3.49
C TRP A 364 -8.94 -4.78 3.62
N PHE A 365 -8.26 -5.07 2.50
CA PHE A 365 -6.82 -5.38 2.52
C PHE A 365 -5.99 -4.22 3.06
N PHE A 366 -6.34 -2.98 2.71
CA PHE A 366 -5.61 -1.80 3.14
C PHE A 366 -5.73 -1.60 4.66
N GLN A 367 -6.94 -1.74 5.22
CA GLN A 367 -7.18 -1.71 6.66
C GLN A 367 -6.52 -2.87 7.40
N ASP A 368 -6.27 -3.99 6.74
CA ASP A 368 -5.51 -5.11 7.31
C ASP A 368 -3.98 -4.87 7.34
N GLY A 369 -3.50 -3.77 6.76
CA GLY A 369 -2.05 -3.50 6.59
C GLY A 369 -1.44 -4.22 5.38
N CYS A 370 -2.25 -4.69 4.44
CA CYS A 370 -1.79 -5.34 3.20
C CYS A 370 -1.90 -4.39 2.00
N SER A 371 -1.16 -3.28 2.05
CA SER A 371 -1.20 -2.20 1.03
C SER A 371 -0.88 -2.68 -0.40
N VAL A 372 0.06 -3.61 -0.56
CA VAL A 372 0.44 -4.20 -1.86
C VAL A 372 -0.71 -5.01 -2.49
N LEU A 373 -1.49 -5.73 -1.66
CA LEU A 373 -2.66 -6.47 -2.14
C LEU A 373 -3.82 -5.53 -2.45
N ALA A 374 -4.02 -4.48 -1.64
CA ALA A 374 -4.99 -3.43 -1.94
C ALA A 374 -4.69 -2.76 -3.29
N ALA A 375 -3.42 -2.44 -3.55
CA ALA A 375 -2.97 -1.92 -4.84
C ALA A 375 -3.24 -2.92 -5.98
N SER A 376 -2.98 -4.21 -5.74
CA SER A 376 -3.28 -5.28 -6.71
C SER A 376 -4.78 -5.36 -7.05
N CYS A 377 -5.67 -5.15 -6.10
CA CYS A 377 -7.12 -5.08 -6.34
C CYS A 377 -7.53 -3.91 -7.25
N HIS A 378 -6.94 -2.73 -7.06
CA HIS A 378 -7.18 -1.58 -7.94
C HIS A 378 -6.61 -1.79 -9.35
N LEU A 379 -5.38 -2.30 -9.44
CA LEU A 379 -4.75 -2.61 -10.73
C LEU A 379 -5.49 -3.71 -11.50
N ALA A 380 -6.12 -4.67 -10.83
CA ALA A 380 -6.94 -5.69 -11.48
C ALA A 380 -8.14 -5.13 -12.27
N VAL A 381 -8.50 -3.86 -11.99
CA VAL A 381 -9.61 -3.13 -12.64
C VAL A 381 -9.11 -1.96 -13.52
N ASP A 382 -7.81 -1.93 -13.84
CA ASP A 382 -7.15 -0.86 -14.58
C ASP A 382 -7.21 0.53 -13.86
N ASP A 383 -7.42 0.56 -12.53
CA ASP A 383 -7.37 1.79 -11.73
C ASP A 383 -5.96 2.05 -11.20
N LEU A 384 -5.13 2.64 -12.07
CA LEU A 384 -3.71 2.93 -11.77
C LEU A 384 -3.54 3.96 -10.67
N GLN A 385 -4.45 4.93 -10.62
CA GLN A 385 -4.38 6.08 -9.74
C GLN A 385 -4.59 5.66 -8.28
N LEU A 386 -5.65 4.89 -8.00
CA LEU A 386 -5.88 4.33 -6.67
C LEU A 386 -4.86 3.23 -6.33
N GLY A 387 -4.43 2.42 -7.31
CA GLY A 387 -3.38 1.42 -7.10
C GLY A 387 -2.08 2.02 -6.59
N MET A 388 -1.61 3.10 -7.24
CA MET A 388 -0.43 3.85 -6.80
C MET A 388 -0.66 4.55 -5.45
N ALA A 389 -1.85 5.13 -5.23
CA ALA A 389 -2.19 5.76 -3.96
C ALA A 389 -2.15 4.75 -2.79
N SER A 390 -2.62 3.52 -2.98
CA SER A 390 -2.55 2.46 -1.96
C SER A 390 -1.10 2.10 -1.59
N LEU A 391 -0.18 2.03 -2.56
CA LEU A 391 1.23 1.77 -2.27
C LEU A 391 1.87 2.93 -1.50
N ILE A 392 1.61 4.17 -1.92
CA ILE A 392 2.15 5.39 -1.28
C ILE A 392 1.60 5.57 0.14
N ARG A 393 0.31 5.34 0.35
CA ARG A 393 -0.33 5.37 1.68
C ARG A 393 0.08 4.18 2.56
N GLY A 394 0.59 3.11 1.96
CA GLY A 394 1.16 1.96 2.65
C GLY A 394 2.64 2.10 3.05
N ASN A 395 3.28 3.23 2.72
CA ASN A 395 4.73 3.45 2.83
C ASN A 395 5.61 2.45 2.05
N GLU A 396 5.11 1.90 0.95
CA GLU A 396 5.86 1.03 0.03
C GLU A 396 6.47 1.89 -1.10
N LEU A 397 7.18 2.97 -0.74
CA LEU A 397 7.63 4.02 -1.67
C LEU A 397 8.59 3.47 -2.73
N GLU A 398 9.52 2.63 -2.31
CA GLU A 398 10.48 1.93 -3.14
C GLU A 398 9.82 1.09 -4.25
N LEU A 399 8.81 0.31 -3.89
CA LEU A 399 8.05 -0.53 -4.82
C LEU A 399 7.14 0.34 -5.70
N ALA A 400 6.48 1.35 -5.13
CA ALA A 400 5.66 2.29 -5.87
C ALA A 400 6.47 3.02 -6.94
N ALA A 401 7.67 3.49 -6.64
CA ALA A 401 8.55 4.12 -7.62
C ALA A 401 8.92 3.15 -8.77
N CYS A 402 9.25 1.90 -8.46
CA CYS A 402 9.53 0.89 -9.48
C CYS A 402 8.32 0.65 -10.39
N VAL A 403 7.13 0.50 -9.82
CA VAL A 403 5.88 0.22 -10.55
C VAL A 403 5.46 1.45 -11.38
N GLY A 404 5.48 2.64 -10.80
CA GLY A 404 5.13 3.89 -11.47
C GLY A 404 5.99 4.18 -12.70
N LEU A 405 7.31 3.94 -12.60
CA LEU A 405 8.23 4.09 -13.73
C LEU A 405 7.96 3.10 -14.88
N VAL A 406 7.41 1.92 -14.58
CA VAL A 406 7.06 0.91 -15.59
C VAL A 406 5.67 1.16 -16.18
N LEU A 407 4.73 1.69 -15.41
CA LEU A 407 3.40 2.12 -15.89
C LEU A 407 3.47 3.38 -16.77
N GLY A 408 4.53 4.18 -16.65
CA GLY A 408 4.80 5.31 -17.53
C GLY A 408 3.85 6.49 -17.36
N GLU A 409 3.42 7.10 -18.47
CA GLU A 409 2.63 8.34 -18.48
C GLU A 409 1.34 8.25 -17.64
N ALA A 410 0.70 7.09 -17.64
CA ALA A 410 -0.57 6.88 -16.95
C ALA A 410 -0.44 6.95 -15.41
N ALA A 411 0.77 6.83 -14.86
CA ALA A 411 1.06 6.92 -13.43
C ALA A 411 1.99 8.10 -13.08
N ASN A 412 2.26 9.02 -14.01
CA ASN A 412 3.33 10.01 -13.87
C ASN A 412 3.14 10.93 -12.64
N GLN A 413 1.93 11.42 -12.41
CA GLN A 413 1.64 12.30 -11.26
C GLN A 413 1.88 11.60 -9.91
N SER A 414 1.39 10.37 -9.76
CA SER A 414 1.61 9.58 -8.55
C SER A 414 3.07 9.19 -8.37
N THR A 415 3.77 8.92 -9.49
CA THR A 415 5.20 8.60 -9.50
C THR A 415 6.04 9.80 -9.06
N ALA A 416 5.74 11.00 -9.58
CA ALA A 416 6.40 12.24 -9.16
C ALA A 416 6.25 12.48 -7.65
N TYR A 417 5.03 12.33 -7.12
CA TYR A 417 4.80 12.47 -5.67
C TYR A 417 5.54 11.40 -4.86
N CYS A 418 5.56 10.16 -5.33
CA CYS A 418 6.31 9.09 -4.69
C CYS A 418 7.81 9.39 -4.66
N LEU A 419 8.39 9.86 -5.77
CA LEU A 419 9.80 10.24 -5.87
C LEU A 419 10.13 11.42 -4.97
N GLU A 420 9.21 12.37 -4.78
CA GLU A 420 9.38 13.46 -3.80
C GLU A 420 9.47 12.93 -2.37
N LEU A 421 8.55 12.05 -1.96
CA LEU A 421 8.60 11.45 -0.61
C LEU A 421 9.85 10.60 -0.40
N LEU A 422 10.25 9.87 -1.44
CA LEU A 422 11.44 9.04 -1.43
C LEU A 422 12.70 9.90 -1.37
N ALA A 423 12.76 11.03 -2.08
CA ALA A 423 13.84 12.01 -1.91
C ALA A 423 13.87 12.57 -0.48
N ARG A 424 12.72 12.93 0.11
CA ARG A 424 12.61 13.40 1.51
C ARG A 424 13.19 12.39 2.50
N LYS A 425 12.89 11.10 2.32
CA LYS A 425 13.46 10.01 3.12
C LYS A 425 14.99 10.06 3.18
N TYR A 426 15.63 10.35 2.05
CA TYR A 426 17.09 10.37 1.89
C TYR A 426 17.72 11.77 1.99
N MET A 427 17.00 12.79 2.47
CA MET A 427 17.53 14.14 2.75
C MET A 427 18.43 14.19 4.00
N THR A 428 19.27 13.17 4.19
CA THR A 428 20.23 13.06 5.29
C THR A 428 21.63 12.88 4.71
N THR A 429 22.66 13.36 5.42
CA THR A 429 24.04 13.06 5.07
C THR A 429 24.34 11.60 5.41
N PRO A 430 24.92 10.78 4.49
CA PRO A 430 25.56 11.10 3.21
C PRO A 430 24.69 10.87 1.95
N THR A 431 23.41 10.51 2.05
CA THR A 431 22.57 10.07 0.93
C THR A 431 21.99 11.19 0.06
N TRP A 432 22.40 12.45 0.28
CA TRP A 432 21.83 13.62 -0.40
C TRP A 432 21.96 13.58 -1.93
N GLU A 433 23.05 13.02 -2.46
CA GLU A 433 23.27 12.91 -3.90
C GLU A 433 22.19 12.07 -4.57
N LEU A 434 21.75 11.01 -3.88
CA LEU A 434 20.69 10.13 -4.36
C LEU A 434 19.36 10.86 -4.36
N SER A 435 19.11 11.73 -3.37
CA SER A 435 17.92 12.59 -3.34
C SER A 435 17.88 13.56 -4.52
N ALA A 436 19.02 14.17 -4.88
CA ALA A 436 19.10 15.03 -6.07
C ALA A 436 18.83 14.24 -7.35
N ASP A 437 19.41 13.05 -7.50
CA ASP A 437 19.20 12.19 -8.67
C ASP A 437 17.73 11.76 -8.81
N LEU A 438 17.04 11.46 -7.70
CA LEU A 438 15.61 11.13 -7.70
C LEU A 438 14.74 12.30 -8.13
N LEU A 439 14.99 13.50 -7.60
CA LEU A 439 14.27 14.71 -7.99
C LEU A 439 14.56 15.08 -9.46
N GLY A 440 15.76 14.75 -9.96
CA GLY A 440 16.13 14.84 -11.36
C GLY A 440 15.22 14.05 -12.31
N MET A 441 14.54 13.01 -11.82
CA MET A 441 13.62 12.19 -12.62
C MET A 441 12.21 12.80 -12.77
N ILE A 442 11.89 13.84 -12.00
CA ILE A 442 10.57 14.50 -11.99
C ILE A 442 10.57 15.67 -13.01
N PRO A 443 9.53 15.84 -13.83
CA PRO A 443 9.39 17.05 -14.66
C PRO A 443 9.17 18.30 -13.77
N ASP A 444 9.66 19.47 -14.20
CA ASP A 444 9.51 20.75 -13.47
C ASP A 444 10.06 20.74 -12.03
N ASN A 445 11.23 20.12 -11.84
CA ASN A 445 11.82 19.87 -10.52
C ASN A 445 12.53 21.07 -9.85
N HIS A 446 12.61 22.24 -10.49
CA HIS A 446 13.41 23.38 -10.01
C HIS A 446 13.09 23.78 -8.56
N ILE A 447 11.81 23.77 -8.16
CA ILE A 447 11.39 24.11 -6.79
C ILE A 447 11.81 23.01 -5.80
N LEU A 448 11.68 21.74 -6.19
CA LEU A 448 12.05 20.60 -5.35
C LEU A 448 13.57 20.55 -5.12
N LEU A 449 14.36 20.78 -6.18
CA LEU A 449 15.81 20.89 -6.09
C LEU A 449 16.23 22.09 -5.23
N ALA A 450 15.56 23.24 -5.37
CA ALA A 450 15.82 24.39 -4.50
C ALA A 450 15.54 24.07 -3.02
N LYS A 451 14.43 23.37 -2.71
CA LYS A 451 14.13 22.91 -1.35
C LYS A 451 15.21 21.97 -0.80
N LEU A 452 15.70 21.04 -1.61
CA LEU A 452 16.79 20.14 -1.25
C LEU A 452 18.07 20.92 -0.90
N CYS A 453 18.46 21.87 -1.77
CA CYS A 453 19.65 22.69 -1.57
C CYS A 453 19.53 23.61 -0.37
N ALA A 454 18.37 24.24 -0.17
CA ALA A 454 18.10 25.11 0.97
C ALA A 454 18.20 24.39 2.32
N PHE A 455 17.90 23.10 2.38
CA PHE A 455 17.95 22.33 3.62
C PHE A 455 19.34 21.74 3.93
N TYR A 456 20.24 21.68 2.94
CA TYR A 456 21.52 20.99 3.07
C TYR A 456 22.42 21.67 4.14
N PRO A 457 22.88 20.96 5.19
CA PRO A 457 23.63 21.54 6.30
C PRO A 457 25.15 21.67 6.04
N GLY A 458 25.58 21.71 4.77
CA GLY A 458 27.01 21.74 4.39
C GLY A 458 27.68 23.11 4.46
N SER A 459 28.98 23.11 4.21
CA SER A 459 29.79 24.31 4.00
C SER A 459 29.37 25.05 2.72
N ALA A 460 29.70 26.34 2.60
CA ALA A 460 29.36 27.13 1.41
C ALA A 460 29.89 26.49 0.11
N ALA A 461 31.10 25.93 0.13
CA ALA A 461 31.68 25.26 -1.03
C ALA A 461 30.93 23.96 -1.41
N GLU A 462 30.48 23.18 -0.44
CA GLU A 462 29.66 21.99 -0.70
C GLU A 462 28.26 22.37 -1.22
N ILE A 463 27.70 23.48 -0.71
CA ILE A 463 26.42 24.02 -1.19
C ILE A 463 26.55 24.50 -2.64
N ASP A 464 27.61 25.23 -2.99
CA ASP A 464 27.82 25.69 -4.36
C ASP A 464 28.05 24.53 -5.35
N GLN A 465 28.76 23.47 -4.92
CA GLN A 465 28.88 22.23 -5.72
C GLN A 465 27.52 21.55 -5.94
N LEU A 466 26.67 21.56 -4.91
CA LEU A 466 25.30 21.05 -5.02
C LEU A 466 24.44 21.93 -5.94
N HIS A 467 24.58 23.25 -5.87
CA HIS A 467 23.88 24.17 -6.76
C HIS A 467 24.26 23.93 -8.22
N ASP A 468 25.56 23.81 -8.51
CA ASP A 468 26.08 23.51 -9.86
C ASP A 468 25.49 22.20 -10.41
N ARG A 469 25.49 21.13 -9.60
CA ARG A 469 24.89 19.84 -9.98
C ARG A 469 23.38 19.94 -10.24
N CYS A 470 22.67 20.75 -9.47
CA CYS A 470 21.23 20.96 -9.61
C CYS A 470 20.86 22.02 -10.67
N GLY A 471 21.84 22.66 -11.32
CA GLY A 471 21.60 23.75 -12.27
C GLY A 471 21.01 25.01 -11.63
N LEU A 472 21.34 25.28 -10.36
CA LEU A 472 20.89 26.45 -9.59
C LEU A 472 22.01 27.51 -9.52
N PRO A 473 21.65 28.80 -9.36
CA PRO A 473 22.63 29.88 -9.24
C PRO A 473 23.50 29.73 -7.98
N LEU A 474 24.71 30.27 -8.04
CA LEU A 474 25.64 30.25 -6.90
C LEU A 474 25.10 31.06 -5.73
N MET A 475 25.59 30.78 -4.51
CA MET A 475 25.09 31.43 -3.29
C MET A 475 25.20 32.97 -3.33
N GLU A 476 26.22 33.52 -3.98
CA GLU A 476 26.38 34.97 -4.16
C GLU A 476 25.38 35.57 -5.17
N GLU A 477 25.11 34.86 -6.26
CA GLU A 477 24.15 35.27 -7.29
C GLU A 477 22.70 35.23 -6.77
N CYS A 478 22.38 34.23 -5.95
CA CYS A 478 21.10 34.11 -5.26
C CYS A 478 20.71 35.39 -4.50
N LYS A 479 21.67 36.09 -3.90
CA LYS A 479 21.39 37.33 -3.17
C LYS A 479 20.93 38.44 -4.10
N ALA A 480 21.59 38.60 -5.24
CA ALA A 480 21.22 39.61 -6.24
C ALA A 480 19.85 39.32 -6.86
N LEU A 481 19.60 38.05 -7.22
CA LEU A 481 18.31 37.60 -7.77
C LEU A 481 17.16 37.75 -6.77
N ALA A 482 17.43 37.55 -5.48
CA ALA A 482 16.45 37.80 -4.43
C ALA A 482 16.06 39.28 -4.33
N ASP A 483 17.04 40.19 -4.33
CA ASP A 483 16.79 41.62 -4.24
C ASP A 483 16.06 42.14 -5.51
N GLU A 484 16.35 41.59 -6.69
CA GLU A 484 15.61 41.86 -7.93
C GLU A 484 14.15 41.39 -7.86
N ALA A 485 13.92 40.13 -7.44
CA ALA A 485 12.55 39.60 -7.28
C ALA A 485 11.73 40.38 -6.25
N MET A 486 12.37 40.89 -5.19
CA MET A 486 11.70 41.78 -4.22
C MET A 486 11.26 43.11 -4.85
N ASN A 487 12.06 43.68 -5.75
CA ASN A 487 11.70 44.92 -6.45
C ASN A 487 10.56 44.70 -7.46
N ASP A 488 10.48 43.52 -8.05
CA ASP A 488 9.42 43.12 -8.99
C ASP A 488 8.13 42.68 -8.28
N GLY A 489 8.15 42.52 -6.95
CA GLY A 489 7.01 42.09 -6.15
C GLY A 489 6.75 40.57 -6.18
N ASP A 490 7.65 39.77 -6.76
CA ASP A 490 7.57 38.30 -6.71
C ASP A 490 8.20 37.78 -5.40
N LEU A 491 7.40 37.81 -4.34
CA LEU A 491 7.81 37.37 -3.02
C LEU A 491 8.20 35.87 -2.98
N PHE A 492 7.56 35.03 -3.78
CA PHE A 492 7.83 33.59 -3.78
C PHE A 492 9.24 33.31 -4.29
N SER A 493 9.62 33.91 -5.42
CA SER A 493 10.99 33.80 -5.94
C SER A 493 12.00 34.47 -5.03
N ALA A 494 11.66 35.62 -4.42
CA ALA A 494 12.53 36.27 -3.45
C ALA A 494 12.85 35.37 -2.24
N VAL A 495 11.83 34.78 -1.59
CA VAL A 495 12.02 33.85 -0.47
C VAL A 495 12.83 32.63 -0.90
N LYS A 496 12.54 32.07 -2.08
CA LYS A 496 13.30 30.94 -2.65
C LYS A 496 14.79 31.26 -2.79
N PHE A 497 15.15 32.38 -3.41
CA PHE A 497 16.55 32.75 -3.60
C PHE A 497 17.24 33.17 -2.30
N LEU A 498 16.54 33.81 -1.36
CA LEU A 498 17.10 34.12 -0.04
C LEU A 498 17.44 32.86 0.76
N LEU A 499 16.60 31.81 0.68
CA LEU A 499 16.89 30.52 1.34
C LEU A 499 18.15 29.84 0.79
N LEU A 500 18.43 30.01 -0.49
CA LEU A 500 19.64 29.51 -1.16
C LEU A 500 20.87 30.40 -0.93
N SER A 501 20.70 31.59 -0.35
CA SER A 501 21.77 32.55 -0.11
C SER A 501 22.54 32.27 1.20
N ALA A 502 23.59 33.06 1.43
CA ALA A 502 24.36 33.03 2.68
C ALA A 502 23.53 33.46 3.92
N GLU A 503 22.42 34.18 3.72
CA GLU A 503 21.59 34.79 4.76
C GLU A 503 20.13 34.26 4.72
N PRO A 504 19.88 32.96 4.93
CA PRO A 504 18.53 32.37 4.85
C PRO A 504 17.57 32.92 5.93
N GLU A 505 18.10 33.54 6.98
CA GLU A 505 17.35 34.18 8.06
C GLU A 505 16.47 35.35 7.56
N ARG A 506 16.91 36.09 6.54
CA ARG A 506 16.10 37.17 5.93
C ARG A 506 14.85 36.62 5.26
N ALA A 507 14.93 35.41 4.71
CA ALA A 507 13.79 34.73 4.09
C ALA A 507 12.68 34.45 5.10
N LEU A 508 13.03 34.06 6.33
CA LEU A 508 12.06 33.81 7.40
C LEU A 508 11.25 35.06 7.73
N GLN A 509 11.93 36.18 7.94
CA GLN A 509 11.24 37.41 8.34
C GLN A 509 10.24 37.83 7.25
N ILE A 510 10.70 37.91 6.01
CA ILE A 510 9.88 38.34 4.86
C ILE A 510 8.71 37.38 4.63
N GLY A 511 8.97 36.07 4.65
CA GLY A 511 7.94 35.08 4.40
C GLY A 511 6.92 34.97 5.54
N ILE A 512 7.35 35.08 6.80
CA ILE A 512 6.44 35.07 7.95
C ILE A 512 5.54 36.31 7.94
N ASP A 513 6.09 37.50 7.66
CA ASP A 513 5.31 38.74 7.60
C ASP A 513 4.24 38.68 6.50
N TYR A 514 4.59 38.13 5.33
CA TYR A 514 3.61 37.89 4.27
C TYR A 514 2.51 36.90 4.68
N VAL A 515 2.87 35.78 5.29
CA VAL A 515 1.88 34.79 5.74
C VAL A 515 0.93 35.40 6.78
N LYS A 516 1.44 36.22 7.71
CA LYS A 516 0.63 36.94 8.69
C LYS A 516 -0.34 37.94 8.05
N GLU A 517 0.12 38.68 7.04
CA GLU A 517 -0.70 39.61 6.27
C GLU A 517 -1.85 38.87 5.56
N GLN A 518 -1.54 37.76 4.88
CA GLN A 518 -2.54 36.94 4.20
C GLN A 518 -3.57 36.35 5.18
N LEU A 519 -3.12 35.79 6.31
CA LEU A 519 -4.00 35.24 7.34
C LEU A 519 -4.92 36.28 8.00
N SER A 520 -4.52 37.57 7.97
CA SER A 520 -5.33 38.67 8.48
C SER A 520 -6.41 39.14 7.48
N GLY A 521 -6.33 38.68 6.23
CA GLY A 521 -7.32 38.96 5.19
C GLY A 521 -8.61 38.11 5.35
N PRO A 522 -9.75 38.54 4.78
CA PRO A 522 -11.02 37.82 4.90
C PRO A 522 -11.13 36.59 3.99
N ASP A 523 -10.44 36.57 2.85
CA ASP A 523 -10.65 35.59 1.75
C ASP A 523 -9.43 34.70 1.47
N TRP A 524 -8.57 34.46 2.46
CA TRP A 524 -7.39 33.62 2.26
C TRP A 524 -7.75 32.13 2.16
N THR A 525 -6.94 31.37 1.42
CA THR A 525 -7.07 29.92 1.28
C THR A 525 -5.75 29.24 1.65
N VAL A 526 -5.81 27.96 2.02
CA VAL A 526 -4.58 27.20 2.32
C VAL A 526 -3.61 27.21 1.13
N ASP A 527 -4.11 27.23 -0.10
CA ASP A 527 -3.28 27.19 -1.31
C ASP A 527 -2.54 28.51 -1.59
N SER A 528 -3.03 29.65 -1.07
CA SER A 528 -2.31 30.93 -1.20
C SER A 528 -1.14 31.05 -0.21
N VAL A 529 -1.29 30.46 0.98
CA VAL A 529 -0.31 30.58 2.07
C VAL A 529 0.70 29.43 2.09
N HIS A 530 0.26 28.21 1.78
CA HIS A 530 1.06 27.00 1.93
C HIS A 530 2.35 26.98 1.09
N PRO A 531 2.41 27.45 -0.17
CA PRO A 531 3.65 27.39 -0.97
C PRO A 531 4.82 28.15 -0.35
N VAL A 532 4.58 29.36 0.16
CA VAL A 532 5.61 30.18 0.83
C VAL A 532 6.00 29.55 2.17
N LEU A 533 5.02 29.06 2.93
CA LEU A 533 5.25 28.39 4.22
C LEU A 533 6.05 27.08 4.06
N ASP A 534 5.73 26.30 3.02
CA ASP A 534 6.43 25.06 2.68
C ASP A 534 7.88 25.36 2.31
N LEU A 535 8.17 26.39 1.48
CA LEU A 535 9.55 26.82 1.20
C LEU A 535 10.31 27.18 2.48
N MET A 536 9.73 28.02 3.35
CA MET A 536 10.38 28.42 4.61
C MET A 536 10.67 27.23 5.52
N SER A 537 9.88 26.16 5.44
CA SER A 537 10.10 24.95 6.22
C SER A 537 11.38 24.16 5.86
N TYR A 538 11.99 24.47 4.72
CA TYR A 538 13.27 23.89 4.28
C TYR A 538 14.48 24.72 4.69
N ILE A 539 14.32 25.72 5.57
CA ILE A 539 15.48 26.41 6.13
C ILE A 539 16.41 25.42 6.85
N ARG A 540 17.72 25.62 6.69
CA ARG A 540 18.75 24.82 7.37
C ARG A 540 18.53 24.80 8.88
N THR A 541 18.54 23.59 9.44
CA THR A 541 18.21 23.33 10.84
C THR A 541 19.20 23.99 11.81
N ASP A 542 20.48 24.05 11.46
CA ASP A 542 21.53 24.72 12.23
C ASP A 542 21.24 26.23 12.41
N ARG A 543 20.69 26.87 11.36
CA ARG A 543 20.31 28.29 11.37
C ARG A 543 19.02 28.55 12.12
N LEU A 544 18.03 27.67 11.98
CA LEU A 544 16.74 27.80 12.65
C LEU A 544 16.86 27.65 14.18
N ILE A 545 17.77 26.81 14.67
CA ILE A 545 17.94 26.53 16.10
C ILE A 545 18.77 27.61 16.81
N MET A 546 19.40 28.54 16.07
CA MET A 546 20.17 29.64 16.65
C MET A 546 19.33 30.48 17.63
N THR A 547 19.92 30.87 18.75
CA THR A 547 19.23 31.62 19.82
C THR A 547 18.61 32.92 19.34
N ARG A 548 19.24 33.59 18.37
CA ARG A 548 18.77 34.84 17.77
C ARG A 548 17.44 34.70 17.03
N GLN A 549 17.12 33.51 16.52
CA GLN A 549 15.93 33.25 15.70
C GLN A 549 14.79 32.60 16.49
N THR A 550 14.80 32.71 17.83
CA THR A 550 13.84 32.01 18.70
C THR A 550 12.40 32.45 18.44
N GLU A 551 12.16 33.74 18.19
CA GLU A 551 10.83 34.29 17.89
C GLU A 551 10.34 33.82 16.51
N ALA A 552 11.09 34.10 15.45
CA ALA A 552 10.78 33.66 14.09
C ALA A 552 10.59 32.13 13.97
N ARG A 553 11.42 31.34 14.66
CA ARG A 553 11.23 29.88 14.75
C ARG A 553 9.88 29.53 15.39
N SER A 554 9.51 30.21 16.47
CA SER A 554 8.27 29.93 17.18
C SER A 554 7.04 30.27 16.35
N GLU A 555 7.09 31.40 15.65
CA GLU A 555 6.05 31.81 14.71
C GLU A 555 5.93 30.83 13.55
N LEU A 556 7.04 30.43 12.92
CA LEU A 556 7.06 29.43 11.85
C LEU A 556 6.42 28.11 12.30
N LEU A 557 6.79 27.60 13.48
CA LEU A 557 6.24 26.36 14.02
C LEU A 557 4.73 26.43 14.25
N ILE A 558 4.23 27.58 14.73
CA ILE A 558 2.79 27.80 14.97
C ILE A 558 2.04 27.88 13.63
N LEU A 559 2.58 28.62 12.66
CA LEU A 559 1.99 28.74 11.33
C LEU A 559 1.96 27.38 10.61
N CYS A 560 3.06 26.62 10.64
CA CYS A 560 3.11 25.26 10.09
C CYS A 560 2.18 24.29 10.83
N GLY A 561 2.05 24.41 12.16
CA GLY A 561 1.11 23.61 12.95
C GLY A 561 -0.34 23.85 12.55
N TYR A 562 -0.75 25.11 12.41
CA TYR A 562 -2.11 25.49 12.03
C TYR A 562 -2.45 25.08 10.59
N ILE A 563 -1.62 25.50 9.61
CA ILE A 563 -1.81 25.13 8.21
C ILE A 563 -1.72 23.61 8.01
N GLY A 564 -0.82 22.94 8.74
CA GLY A 564 -0.74 21.47 8.77
C GLY A 564 -2.03 20.83 9.29
N GLY A 565 -2.68 21.42 10.30
CA GLY A 565 -4.00 20.99 10.77
C GLY A 565 -5.08 21.07 9.69
N LEU A 566 -5.12 22.18 8.94
CA LEU A 566 -6.05 22.36 7.82
C LEU A 566 -5.76 21.38 6.66
N LEU A 567 -4.49 21.14 6.34
CA LEU A 567 -4.07 20.14 5.35
C LEU A 567 -4.40 18.71 5.81
N ALA A 568 -4.30 18.42 7.10
CA ALA A 568 -4.70 17.12 7.66
C ALA A 568 -6.21 16.90 7.50
N ILE A 569 -7.04 17.93 7.69
CA ILE A 569 -8.48 17.88 7.40
C ILE A 569 -8.71 17.60 5.90
N ARG A 570 -8.02 18.34 5.02
CA ARG A 570 -8.10 18.14 3.55
C ARG A 570 -7.82 16.70 3.12
N ARG A 571 -6.82 16.07 3.75
CA ARG A 571 -6.36 14.72 3.43
C ARG A 571 -7.11 13.62 4.21
N ASN A 572 -8.10 13.97 5.04
CA ASN A 572 -8.82 13.04 5.91
C ASN A 572 -7.92 12.29 6.92
N TYR A 573 -6.88 12.94 7.45
CA TYR A 573 -6.02 12.40 8.50
C TYR A 573 -6.62 12.63 9.90
N SER A 574 -7.76 11.99 10.16
CA SER A 574 -8.58 12.23 11.36
C SER A 574 -7.85 11.98 12.69
N SER A 575 -6.84 11.10 12.73
CA SER A 575 -6.09 10.80 13.96
C SER A 575 -5.19 11.95 14.42
N ILE A 576 -4.57 12.69 13.48
CA ILE A 576 -3.60 13.74 13.79
C ILE A 576 -4.19 15.14 13.85
N VAL A 577 -5.39 15.38 13.30
CA VAL A 577 -6.05 16.71 13.33
C VAL A 577 -6.13 17.27 14.76
N PRO A 578 -6.64 16.53 15.77
CA PRO A 578 -6.63 17.01 17.16
C PRO A 578 -5.23 17.30 17.68
N ALA A 579 -4.24 16.46 17.34
CA ALA A 579 -2.86 16.59 17.81
C ALA A 579 -2.19 17.86 17.24
N LEU A 580 -2.46 18.23 15.99
CA LEU A 580 -1.94 19.45 15.36
C LEU A 580 -2.53 20.73 15.95
N TYR A 581 -3.84 20.75 16.22
CA TYR A 581 -4.50 21.87 16.90
C TYR A 581 -4.01 22.02 18.35
N GLU A 582 -3.81 20.91 19.06
CA GLU A 582 -3.25 20.91 20.41
C GLU A 582 -1.79 21.38 20.41
N TYR A 583 -0.96 20.87 19.50
CA TYR A 583 0.42 21.31 19.29
C TYR A 583 0.51 22.83 19.09
N THR A 584 -0.30 23.37 18.18
CA THR A 584 -0.38 24.80 17.89
C THR A 584 -0.81 25.61 19.12
N SER A 585 -1.82 25.12 19.85
CA SER A 585 -2.31 25.74 21.08
C SER A 585 -1.27 25.73 22.21
N GLN A 586 -0.50 24.64 22.36
CA GLN A 586 0.55 24.53 23.37
C GLN A 586 1.72 25.47 23.05
N LEU A 587 2.08 25.63 21.78
CA LEU A 587 3.10 26.59 21.35
C LEU A 587 2.67 28.03 21.61
N LEU A 588 1.44 28.40 21.29
CA LEU A 588 0.86 29.72 21.58
C LEU A 588 0.83 30.04 23.09
N LYS A 589 0.60 29.04 23.95
CA LYS A 589 0.59 29.23 25.42
C LYS A 589 1.98 29.41 26.02
N ARG A 590 2.98 28.71 25.47
CA ARG A 590 4.33 28.63 26.06
C ARG A 590 5.27 29.73 25.58
N ARG A 591 4.94 30.40 24.47
CA ARG A 591 5.85 31.32 23.78
C ARG A 591 5.18 32.67 23.55
N GLU A 592 5.92 33.74 23.79
CA GLU A 592 5.49 35.10 23.45
C GLU A 592 5.79 35.32 21.96
N VAL A 593 4.74 35.39 21.13
CA VAL A 593 4.82 35.53 19.67
C VAL A 593 3.71 36.42 19.14
N CYS A 594 3.92 37.06 17.99
CA CYS A 594 2.94 37.94 17.36
C CYS A 594 2.38 37.29 16.09
N VAL A 595 1.36 36.43 16.24
CA VAL A 595 0.67 35.77 15.12
C VAL A 595 -0.83 36.09 15.13
N PRO A 596 -1.50 36.17 13.96
CA PRO A 596 -2.93 36.48 13.84
C PRO A 596 -3.82 35.27 14.18
N LEU A 597 -3.48 34.53 15.24
CA LEU A 597 -4.19 33.32 15.66
C LEU A 597 -4.50 33.38 17.15
N LYS A 598 -5.72 33.02 17.53
CA LYS A 598 -6.17 32.96 18.93
C LYS A 598 -6.47 31.53 19.34
N ILE A 599 -6.16 31.18 20.59
CA ILE A 599 -6.43 29.84 21.15
C ILE A 599 -7.94 29.53 21.11
N GLU A 600 -8.79 30.53 21.39
CA GLU A 600 -10.25 30.39 21.35
C GLU A 600 -10.75 29.99 19.95
N GLN A 601 -10.20 30.61 18.90
CA GLN A 601 -10.52 30.26 17.51
C GLN A 601 -10.15 28.80 17.21
N LEU A 602 -8.94 28.38 17.59
CA LEU A 602 -8.48 27.00 17.38
C LEU A 602 -9.39 25.98 18.06
N THR A 603 -9.88 26.29 19.26
CA THR A 603 -10.81 25.40 19.98
C THR A 603 -12.18 25.31 19.31
N VAL A 604 -12.73 26.44 18.84
CA VAL A 604 -14.03 26.48 18.15
C VAL A 604 -13.96 25.72 16.82
N GLU A 605 -12.91 25.95 16.02
CA GLU A 605 -12.70 25.26 14.75
C GLU A 605 -12.58 23.73 14.95
N LEU A 606 -11.79 23.30 15.95
CA LEU A 606 -11.63 21.87 16.24
C LEU A 606 -12.92 21.20 16.72
N ASP A 607 -13.71 21.89 17.54
CA ASP A 607 -14.98 21.37 18.04
C ASP A 607 -16.05 21.32 16.95
N ALA A 608 -16.10 22.31 16.04
CA ALA A 608 -16.93 22.30 14.85
C ALA A 608 -16.57 21.12 13.93
N TRP A 609 -15.27 20.94 13.63
CA TRP A 609 -14.78 19.81 12.85
C TRP A 609 -15.16 18.46 13.49
N ARG A 610 -14.96 18.28 14.79
CA ARG A 610 -15.35 17.04 15.51
C ARG A 610 -16.85 16.78 15.44
N ALA A 611 -17.68 17.82 15.54
CA ALA A 611 -19.14 17.68 15.53
C ALA A 611 -19.69 17.30 14.14
N CYS A 612 -19.07 17.80 13.07
CA CYS A 612 -19.50 17.54 11.69
C CYS A 612 -18.93 16.24 11.10
N THR A 613 -17.74 15.81 11.54
CA THR A 613 -17.06 14.65 10.94
C THR A 613 -17.17 13.35 11.74
N GLN A 614 -17.32 13.41 13.07
CA GLN A 614 -17.47 12.22 13.89
C GLN A 614 -18.94 11.84 14.01
N THR A 615 -19.28 10.58 13.70
CA THR A 615 -20.62 10.02 13.93
C THR A 615 -20.93 9.96 15.42
N LYS A 616 -21.50 11.04 15.96
CA LYS A 616 -22.04 11.12 17.32
C LYS A 616 -23.56 11.08 17.28
N SER A 617 -24.17 10.66 18.40
CA SER A 617 -25.63 10.60 18.57
C SER A 617 -26.32 11.98 18.60
N ILE A 618 -25.55 13.08 18.68
CA ILE A 618 -26.07 14.45 18.79
C ILE A 618 -25.75 15.19 17.49
N PRO A 619 -26.75 15.78 16.81
CA PRO A 619 -26.52 16.53 15.58
C PRO A 619 -25.74 17.83 15.88
N PRO A 620 -24.88 18.30 14.95
CA PRO A 620 -24.12 19.53 15.12
C PRO A 620 -25.04 20.74 15.16
N SER A 621 -24.73 21.72 16.03
CA SER A 621 -25.46 22.99 16.15
C SER A 621 -25.29 23.87 14.91
N GLU A 622 -26.16 24.86 14.74
CA GLU A 622 -26.10 25.77 13.57
C GLU A 622 -24.78 26.53 13.50
N GLY A 623 -24.31 27.10 14.62
CA GLY A 623 -23.00 27.78 14.68
C GLY A 623 -21.81 26.83 14.40
N GLN A 624 -21.89 25.55 14.79
CA GLN A 624 -20.84 24.58 14.43
C GLN A 624 -20.82 24.28 12.93
N ARG A 625 -21.98 24.27 12.26
CA ARG A 625 -22.06 24.06 10.81
C ARG A 625 -21.55 25.27 10.03
N GLU A 626 -21.84 26.47 10.50
CA GLU A 626 -21.34 27.71 9.89
C GLU A 626 -19.81 27.79 9.97
N GLU A 627 -19.23 27.51 11.13
CA GLU A 627 -17.77 27.46 11.31
C GLU A 627 -17.13 26.34 10.47
N PHE A 628 -17.75 25.16 10.42
CA PHE A 628 -17.26 24.07 9.58
C PHE A 628 -17.33 24.42 8.08
N SER A 629 -18.38 25.09 7.63
CA SER A 629 -18.49 25.60 6.25
C SER A 629 -17.39 26.62 5.94
N CYS A 630 -17.06 27.51 6.88
CA CYS A 630 -15.93 28.43 6.73
C CYS A 630 -14.58 27.70 6.66
N LEU A 631 -14.40 26.61 7.40
CA LEU A 631 -13.23 25.76 7.27
C LEU A 631 -13.19 25.08 5.89
N GLU A 632 -14.31 24.55 5.41
CA GLU A 632 -14.40 23.90 4.10
C GLU A 632 -14.01 24.85 2.96
N THR A 633 -14.45 26.13 3.00
CA THR A 633 -14.06 27.11 1.98
C THR A 633 -12.57 27.42 1.99
N ARG A 634 -11.93 27.49 3.16
CA ARG A 634 -10.47 27.69 3.27
C ARG A 634 -9.66 26.48 2.80
N ILE A 635 -10.21 25.28 2.99
CA ILE A 635 -9.54 24.01 2.74
C ILE A 635 -9.79 23.52 1.30
N GLN A 636 -10.82 23.97 0.60
CA GLN A 636 -11.13 23.49 -0.74
C GLN A 636 -9.93 23.67 -1.69
N PRO A 637 -9.48 22.60 -2.37
CA PRO A 637 -8.30 22.70 -3.23
C PRO A 637 -8.62 23.49 -4.50
N THR A 638 -7.67 24.29 -4.94
CA THR A 638 -7.72 25.03 -6.19
C THR A 638 -7.58 24.08 -7.39
N GLU A 639 -6.91 22.94 -7.20
CA GLU A 639 -6.77 21.87 -8.19
C GLU A 639 -7.35 20.53 -7.70
N PRO A 640 -8.30 19.93 -8.44
CA PRO A 640 -8.93 18.66 -8.05
C PRO A 640 -7.99 17.45 -8.15
N ALA A 641 -6.87 17.56 -8.88
CA ALA A 641 -5.90 16.49 -9.05
C ALA A 641 -5.15 16.11 -7.75
N VAL A 642 -5.23 16.96 -6.71
CA VAL A 642 -4.62 16.73 -5.37
C VAL A 642 -5.45 15.76 -4.51
N LEU A 643 -6.71 15.47 -4.89
CA LEU A 643 -7.67 14.67 -4.11
C LEU A 643 -7.38 13.15 -4.10
N VAL A 644 -6.36 12.71 -4.82
CA VAL A 644 -6.10 11.29 -5.12
C VAL A 644 -5.50 10.53 -3.93
N LEU A 645 -4.87 11.24 -3.00
CA LEU A 645 -4.14 10.66 -1.85
C LEU A 645 -4.87 10.85 -0.52
N CYS A 646 -6.18 11.11 -0.54
CA CYS A 646 -6.97 11.28 0.67
C CYS A 646 -7.25 9.95 1.38
N GLY A 647 -7.26 9.98 2.71
CA GLY A 647 -7.52 8.85 3.59
C GLY A 647 -6.27 8.45 4.40
N ALA A 648 -6.50 7.85 5.57
CA ALA A 648 -5.43 7.50 6.51
C ALA A 648 -4.34 6.64 5.88
N ASP A 649 -3.09 6.84 6.30
CA ASP A 649 -1.98 5.97 5.95
C ASP A 649 -1.99 4.72 6.82
N TYR A 650 -1.68 3.57 6.23
CA TYR A 650 -1.69 2.28 6.93
C TYR A 650 -0.52 1.44 6.46
N VAL A 651 0.55 1.42 7.26
CA VAL A 651 1.79 0.73 6.92
C VAL A 651 1.62 -0.78 7.10
N THR A 652 2.39 -1.54 6.33
CA THR A 652 2.49 -2.98 6.52
C THR A 652 2.90 -3.35 7.94
N GLY A 653 2.09 -4.22 8.55
CA GLY A 653 2.26 -4.64 9.93
C GLY A 653 1.55 -3.76 10.97
N SER A 654 0.76 -2.76 10.58
CA SER A 654 -0.03 -1.91 11.51
C SER A 654 -0.93 -2.71 12.47
N ASN A 655 -1.43 -3.87 12.03
CA ASN A 655 -2.28 -4.75 12.83
C ASN A 655 -1.52 -5.87 13.55
N LEU A 656 -0.18 -5.85 13.52
CA LEU A 656 0.60 -6.84 14.26
C LEU A 656 0.38 -6.66 15.77
N PRO A 657 0.24 -7.76 16.53
CA PRO A 657 0.04 -7.70 17.96
C PRO A 657 1.22 -7.03 18.67
N SER A 658 0.94 -6.06 19.53
CA SER A 658 1.93 -5.34 20.32
C SER A 658 2.45 -6.19 21.48
N HIS A 659 3.73 -6.60 21.52
CA HIS A 659 4.35 -7.19 22.72
C HIS A 659 5.88 -7.02 22.76
N SER A 660 6.41 -6.22 23.70
CA SER A 660 6.78 -6.60 25.08
C SER A 660 7.02 -5.37 25.99
N ASP A 661 7.23 -4.18 25.40
CA ASP A 661 7.13 -2.89 26.09
C ASP A 661 5.87 -2.13 25.64
N LEU A 662 5.08 -1.67 26.61
CA LEU A 662 3.84 -0.94 26.38
C LEU A 662 4.15 0.51 25.95
N GLN A 663 4.34 0.73 24.66
CA GLN A 663 4.50 2.09 24.12
C GLN A 663 3.13 2.75 23.96
N LEU A 664 2.97 3.92 24.56
CA LEU A 664 1.76 4.74 24.47
C LEU A 664 2.02 5.87 23.47
N SER A 665 1.09 6.06 22.54
CA SER A 665 1.15 7.19 21.61
C SER A 665 1.02 8.49 22.37
N CYS A 666 1.95 9.43 22.16
CA CYS A 666 1.86 10.75 22.78
C CYS A 666 0.71 11.60 22.22
N PHE A 667 0.10 11.22 21.09
CA PHE A 667 -1.07 11.91 20.53
C PHE A 667 -2.39 11.46 21.18
N THR A 668 -2.56 10.16 21.39
CA THR A 668 -3.84 9.59 21.81
C THR A 668 -3.84 9.05 23.24
N GLY A 669 -2.67 8.82 23.83
CA GLY A 669 -2.50 8.12 25.09
C GLY A 669 -2.87 6.63 25.02
N HIS A 670 -3.22 6.11 23.84
CA HIS A 670 -3.53 4.71 23.62
C HIS A 670 -2.27 3.90 23.29
N ARG A 671 -2.36 2.58 23.47
CA ARG A 671 -1.28 1.66 23.12
C ARG A 671 -1.09 1.64 21.60
N ILE A 672 0.17 1.73 21.17
CA ILE A 672 0.51 1.62 19.76
C ILE A 672 0.44 0.14 19.36
N GLN A 673 -0.30 -0.14 18.29
CA GLN A 673 -0.28 -1.43 17.59
C GLN A 673 0.60 -1.32 16.35
N GLY A 674 1.33 -2.39 16.02
CA GLY A 674 2.27 -2.38 14.90
C GLY A 674 3.54 -1.53 15.13
N PRO A 675 4.17 -1.02 14.06
CA PRO A 675 5.44 -0.30 14.12
C PRO A 675 5.36 1.00 14.94
N VAL A 676 6.32 1.19 15.83
CA VAL A 676 6.48 2.37 16.68
C VAL A 676 7.51 3.31 16.06
N TYR A 677 7.22 4.60 16.04
CA TYR A 677 8.17 5.66 15.70
C TYR A 677 8.53 6.45 16.96
N PHE A 678 9.82 6.47 17.32
CA PHE A 678 10.34 7.24 18.43
C PHE A 678 10.70 8.66 17.97
N LEU A 679 10.33 9.65 18.78
CA LEU A 679 10.71 11.04 18.56
C LEU A 679 12.16 11.29 19.01
N GLU A 680 12.69 12.46 18.70
CA GLU A 680 14.11 12.80 18.90
C GLU A 680 14.58 12.72 20.37
N ASP A 681 13.66 12.70 21.33
CA ASP A 681 13.96 12.58 22.76
C ASP A 681 14.16 11.13 23.22
N ASN A 682 13.93 10.15 22.32
CA ASN A 682 13.95 8.70 22.58
C ASN A 682 13.03 8.28 23.74
N LYS A 683 12.02 9.08 24.09
CA LYS A 683 11.07 8.82 25.18
C LYS A 683 9.63 8.87 24.70
N SER A 684 9.29 9.90 23.92
CA SER A 684 7.99 10.01 23.31
C SER A 684 7.93 9.17 22.03
N SER A 685 6.82 8.48 21.86
CA SER A 685 6.58 7.62 20.71
C SER A 685 5.18 7.85 20.14
N ILE A 686 5.05 7.62 18.84
CA ILE A 686 3.78 7.64 18.10
C ILE A 686 3.72 6.41 17.18
N SER A 687 2.53 6.08 16.68
CA SER A 687 2.43 5.04 15.65
C SER A 687 3.14 5.51 14.39
N LEU A 688 3.75 4.59 13.63
CA LEU A 688 4.37 4.94 12.36
C LEU A 688 3.36 5.54 11.37
N ASN A 689 2.11 5.08 11.41
CA ASN A 689 1.01 5.65 10.61
C ASN A 689 0.81 7.14 10.92
N ASP A 690 0.70 7.50 12.20
CA ASP A 690 0.53 8.89 12.62
C ASP A 690 1.76 9.74 12.29
N ALA A 691 2.97 9.17 12.42
CA ALA A 691 4.21 9.85 12.06
C ALA A 691 4.24 10.22 10.57
N LEU A 692 3.89 9.26 9.69
CA LEU A 692 3.83 9.48 8.24
C LEU A 692 2.78 10.52 7.85
N MET A 693 1.56 10.40 8.40
CA MET A 693 0.50 11.37 8.17
C MET A 693 0.92 12.77 8.64
N TRP A 694 1.58 12.86 9.80
CA TRP A 694 2.11 14.12 10.33
C TRP A 694 3.17 14.71 9.41
N ALA A 695 4.19 13.94 9.01
CA ALA A 695 5.29 14.41 8.17
C ALA A 695 4.84 14.89 6.78
N LYS A 696 3.71 14.37 6.28
CA LYS A 696 3.10 14.80 5.00
C LYS A 696 2.44 16.19 5.07
N VAL A 697 2.04 16.66 6.26
CA VAL A 697 1.30 17.93 6.44
C VAL A 697 2.03 18.96 7.29
N ASN A 698 2.91 18.51 8.18
CA ASN A 698 3.74 19.35 9.04
C ASN A 698 5.17 18.79 9.07
N PRO A 699 6.17 19.54 8.57
CA PRO A 699 7.54 19.07 8.50
C PRO A 699 8.23 19.00 9.88
N PHE A 700 7.74 19.70 10.89
CA PHE A 700 8.42 19.80 12.18
C PHE A 700 7.96 18.75 13.19
N SER A 701 8.88 18.36 14.08
CA SER A 701 8.60 17.43 15.17
C SER A 701 7.47 17.94 16.08
N PRO A 702 6.56 17.05 16.54
CA PRO A 702 5.52 17.40 17.49
C PRO A 702 6.05 17.85 18.86
N LEU A 703 7.35 17.67 19.17
CA LEU A 703 7.96 18.22 20.39
C LEU A 703 8.19 19.75 20.30
N GLY A 704 8.07 20.34 19.12
CA GLY A 704 8.22 21.78 18.92
C GLY A 704 9.68 22.27 19.03
N THR A 705 10.65 21.38 18.86
CA THR A 705 12.09 21.68 18.94
C THR A 705 12.60 22.50 17.74
N GLY A 706 11.91 22.44 16.60
CA GLY A 706 12.37 22.96 15.32
C GLY A 706 13.11 21.93 14.46
N LEU A 707 13.28 20.70 14.96
CA LEU A 707 13.79 19.58 14.17
C LEU A 707 12.72 19.09 13.20
N ARG A 708 13.15 18.68 12.00
CA ARG A 708 12.28 18.05 11.00
C ARG A 708 12.04 16.58 11.35
N ILE A 709 10.80 16.11 11.22
CA ILE A 709 10.45 14.70 11.39
C ILE A 709 10.60 13.96 10.03
N ASN A 710 11.18 12.76 10.04
CA ASN A 710 11.38 11.97 8.82
C ASN A 710 11.09 10.47 9.07
N PRO A 711 9.80 10.05 8.96
CA PRO A 711 9.37 8.68 9.24
C PRO A 711 9.25 7.79 8.00
N PHE A 712 9.65 8.27 6.81
CA PHE A 712 9.47 7.58 5.52
C PHE A 712 10.39 6.37 5.31
#